data_AF-A0A928KL60-F1
#
_entry.id   AF-A0A928KL60-F1
#
_cell.length_a   1.000
_cell.length_b   1.000
_cell.length_c   1.000
_cell.angle_alpha   90.00
_cell.angle_beta   90.00
_cell.angle_gamma   90.00
#
_symmetry.space_group_name_H-M   'P 1'
#
loop_
_entity.id
_entity.type
_entity.pdbx_description
1 polymer ?
#
loop_
_entity_poly.entity_id
_entity_poly.type
_entity_poly.pdbx_seq_one_letter_code
_entity_poly.pdbx_strand_id
1 'polypeptide(L)'
;MNKRILITVISVVLAVILAIATALITIKFLGKAKNSDGDLSAFSDTVDTFAESEPQEIVSEIEEVIGLVITSPKSAKTNTTEQKITFTGTSDPAEAVTLNGNEVKRDSNGAFSFEVELKIGNNSFIFLHKGITYTYTVNYRYVVMNYYHPTKAESFGNGALMPVTVTARNGSVVTATFNGNTITLSPQAVNSSEAFINFSGAFKLPEGGLSDVNLGKIKFTATYNGISESFSSGNITCRKPDTILDSDPNATPSGGRYIDVGSGKITEIIAYEAETFDAGSTDDMSKPTNSYLPKGTVDYSSSKYVYSSSGEKKEYAVLRCGKQVYTTKKDVPTNKVTSIVKEYAGTLPDHNEIGISSFENGSRHTVLKLDTMWKAPFYFELKNQRYANEGRGDFTISNPSYSFIDITLCYATVLTGEISVPADNKLFSSAEIIKNASDYTLRLHLKKAGAFYGWDANYNSEGQLVFEFLNPASVTVAENEYGVNLNGVKILIDVGHGGKDPGALGVNSSYTEAMQNLILANKLKAELESIGATVVLTREADITSSNNDKIKMLKALRPDYCIAIHHNSSKSSGPNGFSSHYFHPFAQKAAEFIWTNTASSALYKKTDLKWHYYYMARSSYCPVVLTENGYISNSYDFGNIIDENYNIGKAKAMAKGIAEYFISIQ
;
A
#
# COMPACT_ATOMS: atom_id res chain seq x y z
N MET A 1 -44.10 3.47 1.68
CA MET A 1 -43.88 4.81 1.10
C MET A 1 -42.53 4.81 0.40
N ASN A 2 -42.52 5.03 -0.92
CA ASN A 2 -41.39 4.70 -1.80
C ASN A 2 -40.20 5.67 -1.58
N LYS A 3 -38.96 5.15 -1.46
CA LYS A 3 -37.74 5.96 -1.16
C LYS A 3 -37.51 7.12 -2.13
N ARG A 4 -38.05 7.06 -3.37
CA ARG A 4 -38.01 8.18 -4.33
C ARG A 4 -38.99 9.31 -3.99
N ILE A 5 -40.15 9.01 -3.40
CA ILE A 5 -41.10 10.06 -2.94
C ILE A 5 -40.45 10.83 -1.79
N LEU A 6 -39.78 10.14 -0.87
CA LEU A 6 -39.07 10.80 0.23
C LEU A 6 -37.87 11.62 -0.28
N ILE A 7 -37.10 11.12 -1.25
CA ILE A 7 -35.95 11.86 -1.81
C ILE A 7 -36.40 13.08 -2.63
N THR A 8 -37.46 12.97 -3.43
CA THR A 8 -38.00 14.11 -4.20
C THR A 8 -38.63 15.15 -3.27
N VAL A 9 -39.41 14.74 -2.27
CA VAL A 9 -39.97 15.66 -1.25
C VAL A 9 -38.85 16.34 -0.46
N ILE A 10 -37.81 15.61 -0.03
CA ILE A 10 -36.65 16.20 0.66
C ILE A 10 -35.89 17.15 -0.27
N SER A 11 -35.76 16.85 -1.56
CA SER A 11 -35.03 17.68 -2.53
C SER A 11 -35.76 18.98 -2.85
N VAL A 12 -37.10 18.92 -2.93
CA VAL A 12 -37.96 20.11 -3.10
C VAL A 12 -37.96 20.95 -1.84
N VAL A 13 -38.05 20.33 -0.65
CA VAL A 13 -37.96 21.05 0.64
C VAL A 13 -36.58 21.68 0.82
N LEU A 14 -35.49 20.99 0.45
CA LEU A 14 -34.13 21.57 0.48
C LEU A 14 -33.99 22.73 -0.50
N ALA A 15 -34.55 22.62 -1.71
CA ALA A 15 -34.51 23.69 -2.71
C ALA A 15 -35.29 24.93 -2.26
N VAL A 16 -36.43 24.74 -1.60
CA VAL A 16 -37.22 25.83 -1.01
C VAL A 16 -36.48 26.46 0.18
N ILE A 17 -35.88 25.67 1.07
CA ILE A 17 -35.06 26.20 2.19
C ILE A 17 -33.84 26.96 1.67
N LEU A 18 -33.17 26.46 0.63
CA LEU A 18 -32.02 27.11 0.01
C LEU A 18 -32.42 28.42 -0.69
N ALA A 19 -33.58 28.46 -1.36
CA ALA A 19 -34.13 29.67 -1.96
C ALA A 19 -34.48 30.73 -0.89
N ILE A 20 -35.09 30.32 0.23
CA ILE A 20 -35.41 31.21 1.36
C ILE A 20 -34.13 31.73 2.03
N ALA A 21 -33.12 30.89 2.23
CA ALA A 21 -31.83 31.31 2.79
C ALA A 21 -31.10 32.29 1.86
N THR A 22 -31.15 32.06 0.54
CA THR A 22 -30.52 32.94 -0.46
C THR A 22 -31.25 34.29 -0.51
N ALA A 23 -32.58 34.30 -0.42
CA ALA A 23 -33.38 35.52 -0.32
C ALA A 23 -33.08 36.32 0.96
N LEU A 24 -33.01 35.65 2.12
CA LEU A 24 -32.67 36.28 3.40
C LEU A 24 -31.24 36.87 3.43
N ILE A 25 -30.26 36.19 2.82
CA ILE A 25 -28.88 36.69 2.69
C ILE A 25 -28.84 37.91 1.76
N THR A 26 -29.62 37.89 0.67
CA THR A 26 -29.72 38.99 -0.30
C THR A 26 -30.35 40.23 0.34
N ILE A 27 -31.41 40.04 1.16
CA ILE A 27 -32.05 41.09 1.96
C ILE A 27 -31.06 41.69 2.99
N LYS A 28 -30.23 40.86 3.63
CA LYS A 28 -29.23 41.30 4.62
C LYS A 28 -28.05 42.07 3.99
N PHE A 29 -27.72 41.77 2.74
CA PHE A 29 -26.70 42.50 1.96
C PHE A 29 -27.23 43.82 1.38
N LEU A 30 -28.49 43.86 0.95
CA LEU A 30 -29.15 45.08 0.47
C LEU A 30 -29.47 46.06 1.61
N GLY A 31 -29.76 45.57 2.82
CA GLY A 31 -30.00 46.40 4.02
C GLY A 31 -28.75 47.08 4.61
N LYS A 32 -27.55 46.86 4.07
CA LYS A 32 -26.30 47.54 4.49
C LYS A 32 -25.86 48.68 3.55
N ALA A 33 -26.56 48.92 2.45
CA ALA A 33 -26.40 50.13 1.65
C ALA A 33 -27.42 51.18 2.13
N LYS A 34 -26.93 52.31 2.67
CA LYS A 34 -27.73 53.32 3.38
C LYS A 34 -28.34 54.38 2.45
N ASN A 35 -29.42 55.00 2.94
CA ASN A 35 -29.98 56.32 2.62
C ASN A 35 -30.82 56.46 1.33
N SER A 36 -32.15 56.51 1.50
CA SER A 36 -33.04 57.64 1.13
C SER A 36 -34.49 57.17 1.15
N ASP A 37 -35.38 58.06 1.56
CA ASP A 37 -36.83 57.85 1.67
C ASP A 37 -37.44 57.03 0.53
N GLY A 38 -38.17 55.97 0.88
CA GLY A 38 -38.88 55.11 -0.06
C GLY A 38 -39.90 54.22 0.67
N ASP A 39 -41.16 54.48 0.38
CA ASP A 39 -42.38 53.84 0.90
C ASP A 39 -42.33 52.29 0.88
N LEU A 40 -42.69 51.67 2.00
CA LEU A 40 -42.67 50.21 2.23
C LEU A 40 -44.06 49.55 2.10
N SER A 41 -45.05 50.24 1.52
CA SER A 41 -46.43 49.73 1.42
C SER A 41 -46.72 48.79 0.23
N ALA A 42 -45.72 48.42 -0.59
CA ALA A 42 -45.93 47.57 -1.77
C ALA A 42 -45.41 46.12 -1.66
N PHE A 43 -45.03 45.64 -0.47
CA PHE A 43 -44.46 44.29 -0.30
C PHE A 43 -45.28 43.35 0.60
N SER A 44 -46.45 43.75 1.10
CA SER A 44 -47.34 42.86 1.87
C SER A 44 -48.30 42.04 1.02
N ASP A 45 -48.62 42.45 -0.22
CA ASP A 45 -49.66 41.77 -1.02
C ASP A 45 -49.16 40.51 -1.76
N THR A 46 -47.84 40.28 -1.80
CA THR A 46 -47.24 39.09 -2.43
C THR A 46 -46.97 37.93 -1.47
N VAL A 47 -47.20 38.10 -0.16
CA VAL A 47 -46.95 37.05 0.84
C VAL A 47 -48.26 36.37 1.29
N ASP A 48 -49.39 37.06 1.22
CA ASP A 48 -50.70 36.48 1.61
C ASP A 48 -51.39 35.65 0.51
N THR A 49 -50.91 35.68 -0.74
CA THR A 49 -51.49 34.87 -1.84
C THR A 49 -50.94 33.44 -1.94
N PHE A 50 -49.96 33.06 -1.12
CA PHE A 50 -49.38 31.70 -1.11
C PHE A 50 -49.86 30.81 0.05
N ALA A 51 -50.73 31.33 0.93
CA ALA A 51 -51.16 30.62 2.15
C ALA A 51 -52.55 29.96 2.07
N GLU A 52 -53.35 30.22 1.03
CA GLU A 52 -54.71 29.65 0.90
C GLU A 52 -54.92 29.01 -0.48
N SER A 53 -54.49 27.77 -0.64
CA SER A 53 -55.13 26.83 -1.57
C SER A 53 -55.04 25.42 -1.02
N GLU A 54 -56.18 24.87 -0.59
CA GLU A 54 -56.31 23.49 -0.18
C GLU A 54 -56.07 22.54 -1.37
N PRO A 55 -55.45 21.36 -1.17
CA PRO A 55 -55.20 20.40 -2.22
C PRO A 55 -56.45 19.53 -2.45
N GLN A 56 -57.49 20.10 -3.05
CA GLN A 56 -58.69 19.35 -3.46
C GLN A 56 -59.11 19.68 -4.90
N GLU A 57 -58.19 19.77 -5.85
CA GLU A 57 -58.57 19.74 -7.28
C GLU A 57 -57.39 19.47 -8.23
N ILE A 58 -56.61 18.42 -7.96
CA ILE A 58 -55.76 17.77 -8.99
C ILE A 58 -55.80 16.26 -8.77
N VAL A 59 -57.01 15.69 -8.84
CA VAL A 59 -57.22 14.24 -8.95
C VAL A 59 -58.03 13.96 -10.21
N SER A 60 -57.48 14.37 -11.35
CA SER A 60 -57.87 13.86 -12.67
C SER A 60 -56.79 14.25 -13.68
N GLU A 61 -56.22 13.23 -14.33
CA GLU A 61 -55.26 13.32 -15.45
C GLU A 61 -53.83 13.76 -15.14
N ILE A 62 -53.10 12.90 -14.44
CA ILE A 62 -51.73 12.56 -14.88
C ILE A 62 -51.67 11.03 -14.93
N GLU A 63 -52.05 10.44 -16.07
CA GLU A 63 -51.47 9.14 -16.44
C GLU A 63 -49.98 9.38 -16.67
N GLU A 64 -49.19 9.33 -15.60
CA GLU A 64 -47.75 9.29 -15.71
C GLU A 64 -47.41 7.92 -16.30
N VAL A 65 -47.31 7.86 -17.62
CA VAL A 65 -46.93 6.66 -18.37
C VAL A 65 -45.57 6.22 -17.84
N ILE A 66 -45.57 5.23 -16.93
CA ILE A 66 -44.33 4.60 -16.47
C ILE A 66 -43.69 4.01 -17.74
N GLY A 67 -42.63 4.65 -18.22
CA GLY A 67 -41.89 4.23 -19.42
C GLY A 67 -40.84 3.17 -19.07
N LEU A 68 -40.26 2.55 -20.10
CA LEU A 68 -39.10 1.69 -19.92
C LEU A 68 -37.88 2.55 -19.59
N VAL A 69 -37.24 2.26 -18.45
CA VAL A 69 -35.99 2.90 -18.01
C VAL A 69 -34.94 1.81 -17.84
N ILE A 70 -33.91 1.83 -18.68
CA ILE A 70 -32.71 1.00 -18.50
C ILE A 70 -31.71 1.78 -17.64
N THR A 71 -31.36 1.23 -16.49
CA THR A 71 -30.35 1.80 -15.57
C THR A 71 -28.96 1.24 -15.83
N SER A 72 -28.87 0.01 -16.35
CA SER A 72 -27.62 -0.62 -16.80
C SER A 72 -27.86 -1.39 -18.10
N PRO A 73 -27.03 -1.21 -19.14
CA PRO A 73 -26.03 -0.16 -19.25
C PRO A 73 -26.70 1.22 -19.34
N LYS A 74 -26.09 2.23 -18.71
CA LYS A 74 -26.63 3.60 -18.68
C LYS A 74 -26.65 4.26 -20.08
N SER A 75 -25.75 3.84 -20.96
CA SER A 75 -25.63 4.35 -22.33
C SER A 75 -26.16 3.34 -23.34
N ALA A 76 -26.88 3.85 -24.36
CA ALA A 76 -27.32 3.06 -25.52
C ALA A 76 -26.16 2.50 -26.35
N LYS A 77 -24.94 3.04 -26.21
CA LYS A 77 -23.73 2.47 -26.80
C LYS A 77 -22.68 2.29 -25.71
N THR A 78 -22.19 1.08 -25.53
CA THR A 78 -21.16 0.76 -24.51
C THR A 78 -20.16 -0.27 -25.02
N ASN A 79 -19.00 -0.34 -24.39
CA ASN A 79 -17.97 -1.34 -24.64
C ASN A 79 -17.78 -2.20 -23.40
N THR A 80 -17.45 -3.47 -23.57
CA THR A 80 -17.10 -4.36 -22.46
C THR A 80 -16.02 -5.37 -22.88
N THR A 81 -15.29 -5.88 -21.89
CA THR A 81 -14.33 -6.99 -22.02
C THR A 81 -14.84 -8.28 -21.38
N GLU A 82 -16.03 -8.22 -20.78
CA GLU A 82 -16.74 -9.38 -20.23
C GLU A 82 -17.65 -10.01 -21.29
N GLN A 83 -17.72 -11.34 -21.31
CA GLN A 83 -18.59 -12.07 -22.25
C GLN A 83 -20.08 -11.91 -21.90
N LYS A 84 -20.40 -11.36 -20.73
CA LYS A 84 -21.77 -11.11 -20.30
C LYS A 84 -21.98 -9.65 -19.97
N ILE A 85 -23.19 -9.17 -20.15
CA ILE A 85 -23.63 -7.87 -19.65
C ILE A 85 -24.96 -8.01 -18.93
N THR A 86 -25.08 -7.32 -17.80
CA THR A 86 -26.33 -7.25 -17.04
C THR A 86 -27.16 -6.07 -17.52
N PHE A 87 -28.37 -6.37 -17.99
CA PHE A 87 -29.42 -5.38 -18.20
C PHE A 87 -30.20 -5.23 -16.90
N THR A 88 -30.38 -3.99 -16.44
CA THR A 88 -31.22 -3.69 -15.27
C THR A 88 -32.06 -2.46 -15.58
N GLY A 89 -33.30 -2.47 -15.12
CA GLY A 89 -34.23 -1.39 -15.39
C GLY A 89 -35.58 -1.56 -14.71
N THR A 90 -36.47 -0.63 -15.02
CA THR A 90 -37.87 -0.63 -14.58
C THR A 90 -38.77 -0.31 -15.78
N SER A 91 -40.01 -0.74 -15.72
CA SER A 91 -41.03 -0.47 -16.74
C SER A 91 -42.42 -0.58 -16.12
N ASP A 92 -43.46 -0.20 -16.85
CA ASP A 92 -44.84 -0.40 -16.39
C ASP A 92 -45.14 -1.89 -16.20
N PRO A 93 -45.48 -2.35 -14.98
CA PRO A 93 -45.77 -3.76 -14.71
C PRO A 93 -47.01 -4.29 -15.46
N ALA A 94 -47.93 -3.41 -15.90
CA ALA A 94 -49.15 -3.80 -16.61
C ALA A 94 -48.91 -4.07 -18.11
N GLU A 95 -47.82 -3.53 -18.69
CA GLU A 95 -47.54 -3.58 -20.11
C GLU A 95 -46.30 -4.40 -20.41
N ALA A 96 -46.33 -5.26 -21.43
CA ALA A 96 -45.21 -6.17 -21.73
C ALA A 96 -43.91 -5.42 -22.10
N VAL A 97 -42.76 -5.99 -21.75
CA VAL A 97 -41.44 -5.59 -22.26
C VAL A 97 -40.85 -6.80 -22.96
N THR A 98 -40.36 -6.60 -24.18
CA THR A 98 -39.56 -7.63 -24.87
C THR A 98 -38.15 -7.16 -25.12
N LEU A 99 -37.21 -8.09 -25.18
CA LEU A 99 -35.86 -7.92 -25.67
C LEU A 99 -35.66 -8.83 -26.88
N ASN A 100 -35.35 -8.24 -28.04
CA ASN A 100 -35.21 -8.96 -29.31
C ASN A 100 -36.41 -9.89 -29.60
N GLY A 101 -37.62 -9.44 -29.23
CA GLY A 101 -38.88 -10.19 -29.38
C GLY A 101 -39.20 -11.20 -28.27
N ASN A 102 -38.30 -11.44 -27.30
CA ASN A 102 -38.55 -12.34 -26.18
C ASN A 102 -38.98 -11.58 -24.93
N GLU A 103 -39.93 -12.12 -24.16
CA GLU A 103 -40.44 -11.48 -22.93
C GLU A 103 -39.34 -11.27 -21.87
N VAL A 104 -39.30 -10.07 -21.29
CA VAL A 104 -38.46 -9.72 -20.14
C VAL A 104 -39.27 -9.89 -18.86
N LYS A 105 -38.90 -10.89 -18.04
CA LYS A 105 -39.51 -11.10 -16.73
C LYS A 105 -39.20 -9.95 -15.78
N ARG A 106 -40.22 -9.53 -15.04
CA ARG A 106 -40.18 -8.41 -14.09
C ARG A 106 -40.82 -8.82 -12.77
N ASP A 107 -40.46 -8.12 -11.70
CA ASP A 107 -41.15 -8.25 -10.42
C ASP A 107 -42.49 -7.49 -10.40
N SER A 108 -43.22 -7.56 -9.28
CA SER A 108 -44.52 -6.89 -9.11
C SER A 108 -44.45 -5.36 -9.19
N ASN A 109 -43.26 -4.78 -9.11
CA ASN A 109 -43.03 -3.34 -9.22
C ASN A 109 -42.47 -2.94 -10.61
N GLY A 110 -42.41 -3.89 -11.54
CA GLY A 110 -41.95 -3.66 -12.91
C GLY A 110 -40.42 -3.62 -13.07
N ALA A 111 -39.67 -3.98 -12.03
CA ALA A 111 -38.20 -4.03 -12.07
C ALA A 111 -37.70 -5.34 -12.70
N PHE A 112 -36.59 -5.27 -13.43
CA PHE A 112 -35.91 -6.44 -13.98
C PHE A 112 -34.40 -6.32 -13.84
N SER A 113 -33.74 -7.48 -13.71
CA SER A 113 -32.30 -7.62 -13.84
C SER A 113 -31.98 -9.00 -14.42
N PHE A 114 -31.25 -9.04 -15.52
CA PHE A 114 -30.86 -10.29 -16.17
C PHE A 114 -29.56 -10.12 -16.95
N GLU A 115 -28.84 -11.22 -17.15
CA GLU A 115 -27.61 -11.24 -17.96
C GLU A 115 -27.89 -11.75 -19.37
N VAL A 116 -27.15 -11.20 -20.33
CA VAL A 116 -27.11 -11.71 -21.70
C VAL A 116 -25.68 -11.99 -22.10
N GLU A 117 -25.50 -13.08 -22.85
CA GLU A 117 -24.20 -13.42 -23.43
C GLU A 117 -23.93 -12.58 -24.68
N LEU A 118 -22.67 -12.20 -24.85
CA LEU A 118 -22.18 -11.37 -25.93
C LEU A 118 -21.33 -12.20 -26.88
N LYS A 119 -21.55 -11.99 -28.18
CA LYS A 119 -20.63 -12.41 -29.24
C LYS A 119 -19.55 -11.36 -29.42
N ILE A 120 -18.36 -11.75 -29.83
CA ILE A 120 -17.27 -10.81 -30.11
C ILE A 120 -17.73 -9.80 -31.17
N GLY A 121 -17.47 -8.51 -30.94
CA GLY A 121 -17.92 -7.41 -31.79
C GLY A 121 -19.21 -6.75 -31.28
N ASN A 122 -19.96 -6.15 -32.19
CA ASN A 122 -21.18 -5.41 -31.84
C ASN A 122 -22.36 -6.36 -31.62
N ASN A 123 -22.94 -6.29 -30.42
CA ASN A 123 -24.20 -6.97 -30.06
C ASN A 123 -25.31 -5.92 -30.00
N SER A 124 -26.45 -6.19 -30.63
CA SER A 124 -27.59 -5.27 -30.61
C SER A 124 -28.75 -5.87 -29.81
N PHE A 125 -29.31 -5.06 -28.94
CA PHE A 125 -30.38 -5.38 -28.00
C PHE A 125 -31.51 -4.38 -28.20
N ILE A 126 -32.63 -4.87 -28.72
CA ILE A 126 -33.79 -4.07 -29.08
C ILE A 126 -34.87 -4.34 -28.05
N PHE A 127 -35.12 -3.37 -27.18
CA PHE A 127 -36.25 -3.42 -26.27
C PHE A 127 -37.50 -2.84 -26.93
N LEU A 128 -38.65 -3.47 -26.71
CA LEU A 128 -39.95 -2.95 -27.11
C LEU A 128 -40.86 -2.88 -25.89
N HIS A 129 -41.42 -1.70 -25.62
CA HIS A 129 -42.39 -1.47 -24.54
C HIS A 129 -43.39 -0.40 -24.99
N LYS A 130 -44.69 -0.65 -24.84
CA LYS A 130 -45.77 0.28 -25.28
C LYS A 130 -45.62 0.76 -26.73
N GLY A 131 -45.17 -0.11 -27.63
CA GLY A 131 -44.91 0.24 -29.03
C GLY A 131 -43.64 1.07 -29.30
N ILE A 132 -42.90 1.47 -28.26
CA ILE A 132 -41.66 2.25 -28.38
C ILE A 132 -40.45 1.32 -28.37
N THR A 133 -39.54 1.54 -29.32
CA THR A 133 -38.31 0.74 -29.48
C THR A 133 -37.10 1.46 -28.88
N TYR A 134 -36.29 0.74 -28.10
CA TYR A 134 -35.03 1.21 -27.51
C TYR A 134 -33.88 0.29 -27.92
N THR A 135 -32.92 0.82 -28.66
CA THR A 135 -31.78 0.05 -29.17
C THR A 135 -30.53 0.29 -28.34
N TYR A 136 -29.95 -0.78 -27.81
CA TYR A 136 -28.68 -0.80 -27.12
C TYR A 136 -27.66 -1.59 -27.92
N THR A 137 -26.50 -0.99 -28.18
CA THR A 137 -25.37 -1.64 -28.82
C THR A 137 -24.22 -1.81 -27.83
N VAL A 138 -23.83 -3.06 -27.61
CA VAL A 138 -22.72 -3.43 -26.72
C VAL A 138 -21.60 -4.00 -27.59
N ASN A 139 -20.49 -3.29 -27.70
CA ASN A 139 -19.29 -3.84 -28.34
C ASN A 139 -18.52 -4.70 -27.31
N TYR A 140 -18.48 -6.00 -27.54
CA TYR A 140 -17.63 -6.90 -26.78
C TYR A 140 -16.29 -7.05 -27.48
N ARG A 141 -15.24 -6.48 -26.88
CA ARG A 141 -13.87 -6.70 -27.33
C ARG A 141 -13.24 -7.83 -26.52
N TYR A 142 -12.90 -8.93 -27.20
CA TYR A 142 -12.20 -10.05 -26.58
C TYR A 142 -10.72 -9.70 -26.36
N VAL A 143 -10.42 -9.09 -25.23
CA VAL A 143 -9.03 -8.76 -24.85
C VAL A 143 -8.39 -9.99 -24.24
N VAL A 144 -7.25 -10.42 -24.80
CA VAL A 144 -6.38 -11.48 -24.25
C VAL A 144 -5.26 -10.86 -23.45
N MET A 145 -4.70 -9.75 -23.93
CA MET A 145 -3.60 -9.01 -23.31
C MET A 145 -4.05 -7.58 -22.98
N ASN A 146 -4.07 -7.26 -21.70
CA ASN A 146 -4.50 -5.95 -21.22
C ASN A 146 -3.31 -4.98 -21.02
N TYR A 147 -2.10 -5.53 -20.85
CA TYR A 147 -0.88 -4.76 -20.64
C TYR A 147 0.35 -5.56 -21.07
N TYR A 148 1.41 -4.84 -21.46
CA TYR A 148 2.74 -5.36 -21.69
C TYR A 148 3.77 -4.30 -21.33
N HIS A 149 4.99 -4.68 -20.98
CA HIS A 149 6.12 -3.76 -20.74
C HIS A 149 7.43 -4.43 -21.19
N PRO A 150 8.38 -3.68 -21.79
CA PRO A 150 8.32 -2.26 -22.17
C PRO A 150 7.24 -1.88 -23.19
N THR A 151 6.61 -0.70 -23.03
CA THR A 151 5.62 -0.18 -24.00
C THR A 151 6.21 0.88 -24.93
N LYS A 152 7.11 1.71 -24.42
CA LYS A 152 7.72 2.84 -25.14
C LYS A 152 9.17 2.51 -25.46
N ALA A 153 9.86 3.46 -26.11
CA ALA A 153 11.29 3.34 -26.28
C ALA A 153 11.97 3.52 -24.92
N GLU A 154 12.86 2.61 -24.57
CA GLU A 154 13.50 2.56 -23.25
C GLU A 154 14.96 2.16 -23.41
N SER A 155 15.82 2.71 -22.56
CA SER A 155 17.24 2.42 -22.53
C SER A 155 17.56 1.64 -21.25
N PHE A 156 18.44 0.67 -21.37
CA PHE A 156 18.89 -0.17 -20.25
C PHE A 156 20.41 -0.18 -20.19
N GLY A 157 20.95 -0.46 -19.00
CA GLY A 157 22.39 -0.59 -18.80
C GLY A 157 23.01 -1.74 -19.61
N ASN A 158 24.29 -1.59 -19.94
CA ASN A 158 25.10 -2.66 -20.48
C ASN A 158 25.03 -3.91 -19.59
N GLY A 159 24.77 -5.08 -20.17
CA GLY A 159 24.62 -6.33 -19.41
C GLY A 159 23.41 -6.38 -18.47
N ALA A 160 22.50 -5.40 -18.49
CA ALA A 160 21.34 -5.43 -17.61
C ALA A 160 20.45 -6.64 -17.89
N LEU A 161 19.84 -7.19 -16.84
CA LEU A 161 18.65 -8.03 -16.99
C LEU A 161 17.47 -7.09 -17.24
N MET A 162 16.98 -7.06 -18.48
CA MET A 162 15.82 -6.29 -18.89
C MET A 162 14.54 -7.09 -18.59
N PRO A 163 13.78 -6.72 -17.55
CA PRO A 163 12.53 -7.40 -17.23
C PRO A 163 11.47 -7.14 -18.31
N VAL A 164 10.63 -8.15 -18.52
CA VAL A 164 9.46 -8.06 -19.39
C VAL A 164 8.23 -8.58 -18.65
N THR A 165 7.14 -7.83 -18.72
CA THR A 165 5.89 -8.20 -18.04
C THR A 165 4.71 -8.08 -19.00
N VAL A 166 3.75 -8.97 -18.84
CA VAL A 166 2.51 -9.00 -19.62
C VAL A 166 1.35 -9.35 -18.68
N THR A 167 0.29 -8.56 -18.69
CA THR A 167 -0.96 -8.91 -18.02
C THR A 167 -1.91 -9.50 -19.06
N ALA A 168 -2.20 -10.80 -18.93
CA ALA A 168 -3.02 -11.55 -19.88
C ALA A 168 -4.04 -12.43 -19.15
N ARG A 169 -5.03 -12.96 -19.87
CA ARG A 169 -6.07 -13.81 -19.27
C ARG A 169 -5.45 -14.99 -18.51
N ASN A 170 -6.01 -15.33 -17.36
CA ASN A 170 -5.55 -16.49 -16.58
C ASN A 170 -5.64 -17.76 -17.43
N GLY A 171 -4.57 -18.54 -17.47
CA GLY A 171 -4.42 -19.71 -18.36
C GLY A 171 -3.88 -19.39 -19.77
N SER A 172 -3.52 -18.13 -20.06
CA SER A 172 -2.83 -17.79 -21.32
C SER A 172 -1.45 -18.42 -21.42
N VAL A 173 -1.04 -18.80 -22.63
CA VAL A 173 0.38 -18.98 -22.97
C VAL A 173 0.92 -17.64 -23.43
N VAL A 174 1.95 -17.14 -22.75
CA VAL A 174 2.52 -15.81 -23.03
C VAL A 174 3.99 -15.92 -23.38
N THR A 175 4.39 -15.29 -24.49
CA THR A 175 5.77 -15.26 -24.98
C THR A 175 6.22 -13.85 -25.28
N ALA A 176 7.52 -13.59 -25.11
CA ALA A 176 8.18 -12.37 -25.58
C ALA A 176 9.29 -12.77 -26.55
N THR A 177 9.39 -12.09 -27.69
CA THR A 177 10.44 -12.32 -28.69
C THR A 177 11.26 -11.06 -28.89
N PHE A 178 12.59 -11.19 -28.78
CA PHE A 178 13.53 -10.08 -28.89
C PHE A 178 14.84 -10.57 -29.52
N ASN A 179 15.34 -9.87 -30.54
CA ASN A 179 16.55 -10.27 -31.29
C ASN A 179 16.57 -11.74 -31.74
N GLY A 180 15.43 -12.25 -32.20
CA GLY A 180 15.30 -13.64 -32.66
C GLY A 180 15.18 -14.68 -31.55
N ASN A 181 15.35 -14.29 -30.28
CA ASN A 181 15.17 -15.18 -29.13
C ASN A 181 13.76 -15.03 -28.57
N THR A 182 13.05 -16.14 -28.37
CA THR A 182 11.73 -16.19 -27.76
C THR A 182 11.81 -16.82 -26.38
N ILE A 183 11.27 -16.15 -25.36
CA ILE A 183 11.08 -16.70 -24.02
C ILE A 183 9.60 -16.88 -23.72
N THR A 184 9.26 -17.92 -22.98
CA THR A 184 7.91 -18.09 -22.40
C THR A 184 7.89 -17.43 -21.04
N LEU A 185 6.92 -16.56 -20.80
CA LEU A 185 6.78 -15.83 -19.55
C LEU A 185 6.05 -16.69 -18.51
N SER A 186 6.47 -16.60 -17.25
CA SER A 186 5.94 -17.40 -16.15
C SER A 186 4.79 -16.66 -15.44
N PRO A 187 3.65 -17.32 -15.16
CA PRO A 187 2.55 -16.72 -14.42
C PRO A 187 2.99 -16.39 -12.98
N GLN A 188 2.66 -15.18 -12.50
CA GLN A 188 3.03 -14.70 -11.16
C GLN A 188 1.98 -15.00 -10.09
N ALA A 189 0.82 -15.52 -10.48
CA ALA A 189 -0.22 -15.99 -9.56
C ALA A 189 -0.78 -17.32 -10.07
N VAL A 190 -0.45 -18.41 -9.37
CA VAL A 190 -0.99 -19.74 -9.65
C VAL A 190 -2.26 -19.91 -8.81
N ASN A 191 -3.38 -20.31 -9.42
CA ASN A 191 -4.70 -20.46 -8.76
C ASN A 191 -5.41 -19.15 -8.36
N SER A 192 -5.12 -18.04 -9.03
CA SER A 192 -5.92 -16.81 -8.88
C SER A 192 -7.33 -17.00 -9.45
N SER A 193 -8.33 -16.40 -8.79
CA SER A 193 -9.70 -16.26 -9.35
C SER A 193 -9.83 -15.02 -10.25
N GLU A 194 -8.77 -14.23 -10.40
CA GLU A 194 -8.76 -13.07 -11.29
C GLU A 194 -8.80 -13.50 -12.76
N ALA A 195 -9.55 -12.74 -13.56
CA ALA A 195 -9.70 -12.99 -15.00
C ALA A 195 -8.40 -12.75 -15.78
N PHE A 196 -7.55 -11.84 -15.30
CA PHE A 196 -6.24 -11.55 -15.85
C PHE A 196 -5.18 -11.67 -14.76
N ILE A 197 -4.04 -12.29 -15.08
CA ILE A 197 -2.89 -12.41 -14.20
C ILE A 197 -1.65 -11.89 -14.91
N ASN A 198 -0.59 -11.64 -14.14
CA ASN A 198 0.69 -11.25 -14.69
C ASN A 198 1.52 -12.45 -15.10
N PHE A 199 2.26 -12.26 -16.19
CA PHE A 199 3.30 -13.13 -16.67
C PHE A 199 4.58 -12.31 -16.76
N SER A 200 5.69 -12.87 -16.29
CA SER A 200 6.97 -12.17 -16.26
C SER A 200 8.12 -13.03 -16.78
N GLY A 201 9.19 -12.36 -17.16
CA GLY A 201 10.46 -12.93 -17.55
C GLY A 201 11.48 -11.82 -17.71
N ALA A 202 12.66 -12.15 -18.23
CA ALA A 202 13.68 -11.15 -18.50
C ALA A 202 14.56 -11.57 -19.68
N PHE A 203 15.09 -10.57 -20.39
CA PHE A 203 16.18 -10.76 -21.36
C PHE A 203 17.47 -10.23 -20.76
N LYS A 204 18.55 -11.01 -20.84
CA LYS A 204 19.90 -10.50 -20.58
C LYS A 204 20.35 -9.68 -21.79
N LEU A 205 20.67 -8.42 -21.58
CA LEU A 205 21.21 -7.57 -22.64
C LEU A 205 22.69 -7.86 -22.90
N PRO A 206 23.20 -7.56 -24.11
CA PRO A 206 24.61 -7.73 -24.43
C PRO A 206 25.53 -7.02 -23.43
N GLU A 207 26.70 -7.62 -23.19
CA GLU A 207 27.79 -7.02 -22.43
C GLU A 207 28.89 -6.56 -23.39
N GLY A 208 29.40 -5.35 -23.17
CA GLY A 208 30.45 -4.75 -23.97
C GLY A 208 29.91 -3.90 -25.12
N GLY A 209 30.76 -3.00 -25.62
CA GLY A 209 30.40 -2.02 -26.65
C GLY A 209 31.03 -0.66 -26.36
N LEU A 210 31.19 0.16 -27.39
CA LEU A 210 31.75 1.52 -27.27
C LEU A 210 30.69 2.62 -27.47
N SER A 211 29.44 2.23 -27.77
CA SER A 211 28.33 3.14 -28.06
C SER A 211 26.99 2.52 -27.67
N ASP A 212 25.98 3.36 -27.49
CA ASP A 212 24.59 2.92 -27.34
C ASP A 212 24.16 2.17 -28.61
N VAL A 213 23.54 0.99 -28.44
CA VAL A 213 23.08 0.12 -29.53
C VAL A 213 21.56 -0.02 -29.46
N ASN A 214 20.86 0.39 -30.52
CA ASN A 214 19.44 0.11 -30.67
C ASN A 214 19.25 -1.36 -31.08
N LEU A 215 18.66 -2.14 -30.19
CA LEU A 215 18.39 -3.57 -30.33
C LEU A 215 17.00 -3.85 -30.94
N GLY A 216 16.27 -2.83 -31.38
CA GLY A 216 14.95 -2.99 -31.98
C GLY A 216 13.84 -3.18 -30.95
N LYS A 217 12.76 -3.86 -31.35
CA LYS A 217 11.53 -3.97 -30.55
C LYS A 217 11.33 -5.38 -30.03
N ILE A 218 10.71 -5.48 -28.86
CA ILE A 218 10.21 -6.74 -28.31
C ILE A 218 8.81 -6.96 -28.87
N LYS A 219 8.52 -8.17 -29.37
CA LYS A 219 7.17 -8.60 -29.72
C LYS A 219 6.61 -9.48 -28.60
N PHE A 220 5.54 -9.01 -27.96
CA PHE A 220 4.77 -9.76 -26.99
C PHE A 220 3.63 -10.49 -27.68
N THR A 221 3.36 -11.72 -27.26
CA THR A 221 2.24 -12.52 -27.77
C THR A 221 1.59 -13.25 -26.61
N ALA A 222 0.28 -13.10 -26.44
CA ALA A 222 -0.50 -13.87 -25.48
C ALA A 222 -1.59 -14.63 -26.23
N THR A 223 -1.75 -15.91 -25.93
CA THR A 223 -2.75 -16.79 -26.53
C THR A 223 -3.61 -17.41 -25.46
N TYR A 224 -4.93 -17.23 -25.57
CA TYR A 224 -5.91 -17.80 -24.67
C TYR A 224 -7.05 -18.40 -25.49
N ASN A 225 -7.38 -19.67 -25.24
CA ASN A 225 -8.43 -20.41 -25.97
C ASN A 225 -8.31 -20.30 -27.51
N GLY A 226 -7.09 -20.35 -28.04
CA GLY A 226 -6.81 -20.27 -29.47
C GLY A 226 -6.87 -18.85 -30.08
N ILE A 227 -7.21 -17.82 -29.30
CA ILE A 227 -7.18 -16.42 -29.73
C ILE A 227 -5.86 -15.81 -29.27
N SER A 228 -5.10 -15.25 -30.22
CA SER A 228 -3.82 -14.58 -29.95
C SER A 228 -3.94 -13.07 -30.13
N GLU A 229 -3.38 -12.32 -29.18
CA GLU A 229 -3.08 -10.89 -29.36
C GLU A 229 -1.57 -10.67 -29.33
N SER A 230 -1.09 -9.72 -30.10
CA SER A 230 0.33 -9.36 -30.15
C SER A 230 0.53 -7.86 -30.20
N PHE A 231 1.54 -7.40 -29.46
CA PHE A 231 1.95 -6.00 -29.42
C PHE A 231 3.46 -5.90 -29.44
N SER A 232 3.97 -4.75 -29.88
CA SER A 232 5.40 -4.46 -29.87
C SER A 232 5.73 -3.30 -28.95
N SER A 233 6.89 -3.36 -28.30
CA SER A 233 7.45 -2.24 -27.55
C SER A 233 7.87 -1.09 -28.47
N GLY A 234 8.30 0.03 -27.89
CA GLY A 234 9.20 0.94 -28.57
C GLY A 234 10.61 0.34 -28.71
N ASN A 235 11.52 1.09 -29.32
CA ASN A 235 12.89 0.61 -29.51
C ASN A 235 13.60 0.47 -28.15
N ILE A 236 14.28 -0.66 -27.97
CA ILE A 236 15.12 -0.95 -26.82
C ILE A 236 16.54 -0.56 -27.18
N THR A 237 17.15 0.27 -26.35
CA THR A 237 18.55 0.67 -26.49
C THR A 237 19.36 0.04 -25.37
N CYS A 238 20.37 -0.76 -25.73
CA CYS A 238 21.43 -1.14 -24.80
C CYS A 238 22.45 -0.02 -24.75
N ARG A 239 22.65 0.60 -23.59
CA ARG A 239 23.60 1.70 -23.45
C ARG A 239 25.03 1.19 -23.50
N LYS A 240 25.98 2.07 -23.87
CA LYS A 240 27.41 1.82 -23.68
C LYS A 240 27.69 1.48 -22.21
N PRO A 241 28.73 0.69 -21.91
CA PRO A 241 29.20 0.49 -20.55
C PRO A 241 29.50 1.82 -19.88
N ASP A 242 29.23 1.91 -18.57
CA ASP A 242 29.65 3.04 -17.76
C ASP A 242 31.17 3.16 -17.85
N THR A 243 31.67 4.33 -18.29
CA THR A 243 33.11 4.56 -18.44
C THR A 243 33.62 5.40 -17.28
N ILE A 244 34.73 4.99 -16.70
CA ILE A 244 35.47 5.84 -15.76
C ILE A 244 36.16 6.92 -16.58
N LEU A 245 35.89 8.19 -16.27
CA LEU A 245 36.60 9.33 -16.83
C LEU A 245 37.72 9.74 -15.86
N ASP A 246 38.95 9.77 -16.36
CA ASP A 246 40.11 10.19 -15.57
C ASP A 246 40.25 11.73 -15.54
N SER A 247 40.46 12.26 -14.34
CA SER A 247 40.88 13.62 -13.96
C SER A 247 39.84 14.76 -13.95
N ASP A 248 39.30 15.04 -12.77
CA ASP A 248 38.96 16.42 -12.34
C ASP A 248 39.63 16.68 -10.96
N PRO A 249 40.57 17.63 -10.85
CA PRO A 249 41.26 17.94 -9.60
C PRO A 249 40.34 18.53 -8.51
N ASN A 250 39.08 18.84 -8.83
CA ASN A 250 38.08 19.31 -7.88
C ASN A 250 37.06 18.23 -7.48
N ALA A 251 37.24 16.99 -7.95
CA ALA A 251 36.19 15.96 -7.87
C ALA A 251 35.88 15.48 -6.45
N THR A 252 36.89 15.51 -5.60
CA THR A 252 36.88 15.10 -4.19
C THR A 252 37.88 16.01 -3.45
N PRO A 253 37.88 16.04 -2.10
CA PRO A 253 38.94 16.70 -1.33
C PRO A 253 40.37 16.23 -1.68
N SER A 254 40.51 15.07 -2.35
CA SER A 254 41.75 14.38 -2.73
C SER A 254 42.02 14.36 -4.26
N GLY A 255 41.10 14.87 -5.09
CA GLY A 255 41.05 14.60 -6.54
C GLY A 255 40.52 13.19 -6.85
N GLY A 256 39.77 13.00 -7.94
CA GLY A 256 39.09 11.72 -8.18
C GLY A 256 38.59 11.46 -9.60
N ARG A 257 38.17 10.22 -9.83
CA ARG A 257 37.57 9.76 -11.09
C ARG A 257 36.04 9.84 -10.99
N TYR A 258 35.41 10.11 -12.12
CA TYR A 258 33.95 10.09 -12.22
C TYR A 258 33.50 8.91 -13.07
N ILE A 259 32.30 8.42 -12.79
CA ILE A 259 31.60 7.57 -13.74
C ILE A 259 30.88 8.49 -14.72
N ASP A 260 31.14 8.38 -16.02
CA ASP A 260 30.20 8.82 -17.05
C ASP A 260 29.23 7.69 -17.34
N VAL A 261 27.99 7.84 -16.89
CA VAL A 261 26.89 6.91 -17.19
C VAL A 261 26.25 7.17 -18.56
N GLY A 262 26.85 8.04 -19.38
CA GLY A 262 26.37 8.42 -20.70
C GLY A 262 24.96 9.02 -20.64
N SER A 263 24.00 8.33 -21.24
CA SER A 263 22.57 8.71 -21.23
C SER A 263 21.82 8.36 -19.94
N GLY A 264 22.54 7.95 -18.88
CA GLY A 264 21.98 7.68 -17.55
C GLY A 264 21.59 8.91 -16.75
N LYS A 265 20.94 8.66 -15.61
CA LYS A 265 20.48 9.70 -14.69
C LYS A 265 20.92 9.40 -13.27
N ILE A 266 21.19 10.44 -12.51
CA ILE A 266 21.22 10.36 -11.06
C ILE A 266 19.77 10.26 -10.57
N THR A 267 19.50 9.28 -9.73
CA THR A 267 18.26 9.12 -8.97
C THR A 267 18.52 9.52 -7.53
N GLU A 268 17.78 10.51 -7.04
CA GLU A 268 17.79 10.97 -5.65
C GLU A 268 16.50 10.54 -4.94
N ILE A 269 16.61 9.95 -3.75
CA ILE A 269 15.48 9.66 -2.87
C ILE A 269 14.99 10.96 -2.24
N ILE A 270 13.76 11.38 -2.53
CA ILE A 270 13.17 12.63 -2.02
C ILE A 270 12.06 12.41 -0.97
N ALA A 271 11.50 11.19 -0.91
CA ALA A 271 10.62 10.77 0.17
C ALA A 271 11.39 10.58 1.48
N TYR A 272 10.67 10.45 2.61
CA TYR A 272 11.29 10.23 3.94
C TYR A 272 12.21 9.00 3.96
N GLU A 273 11.79 7.94 3.28
CA GLU A 273 12.53 6.70 3.07
C GLU A 273 12.04 6.05 1.77
N ALA A 274 12.89 5.21 1.17
CA ALA A 274 12.54 4.38 0.03
C ALA A 274 12.83 2.90 0.31
N GLU A 275 11.77 2.09 0.27
CA GLU A 275 11.89 0.63 0.28
C GLU A 275 12.66 0.18 -0.97
N THR A 276 13.68 -0.65 -0.77
CA THR A 276 14.45 -1.25 -1.86
C THR A 276 13.92 -2.62 -2.23
N PHE A 277 14.09 -3.01 -3.49
CA PHE A 277 13.85 -4.36 -4.00
C PHE A 277 15.09 -4.82 -4.74
N ASP A 278 15.27 -6.13 -4.93
CA ASP A 278 16.37 -6.64 -5.74
C ASP A 278 16.15 -6.24 -7.20
N ALA A 279 17.19 -5.69 -7.85
CA ALA A 279 17.09 -5.34 -9.26
C ALA A 279 16.77 -6.59 -10.10
N GLY A 280 15.80 -6.47 -11.00
CA GLY A 280 15.33 -7.59 -11.82
C GLY A 280 14.35 -8.53 -11.12
N SER A 281 13.85 -8.22 -9.92
CA SER A 281 12.70 -8.93 -9.35
C SER A 281 11.51 -8.86 -10.31
N THR A 282 10.81 -9.98 -10.47
CA THR A 282 9.61 -10.05 -11.32
C THR A 282 8.32 -9.80 -10.56
N ASP A 283 8.43 -9.59 -9.25
CA ASP A 283 7.35 -9.34 -8.30
C ASP A 283 7.58 -8.02 -7.55
N ASP A 284 6.55 -7.63 -6.81
CA ASP A 284 6.50 -6.49 -5.90
C ASP A 284 6.35 -6.96 -4.43
N MET A 285 6.94 -8.10 -4.12
CA MET A 285 6.87 -8.66 -2.78
C MET A 285 7.98 -8.08 -1.92
N SER A 286 7.60 -7.39 -0.85
CA SER A 286 8.53 -7.01 0.21
C SER A 286 9.10 -8.25 0.90
N LYS A 287 10.40 -8.21 1.14
CA LYS A 287 11.20 -9.26 1.79
C LYS A 287 11.90 -8.65 3.01
N PRO A 288 12.14 -9.40 4.10
CA PRO A 288 12.86 -8.87 5.25
C PRO A 288 14.31 -8.46 4.97
N THR A 289 14.87 -8.87 3.83
CA THR A 289 16.18 -8.46 3.32
C THR A 289 16.14 -7.14 2.53
N ASN A 290 14.97 -6.56 2.31
CA ASN A 290 14.84 -5.23 1.72
C ASN A 290 15.23 -4.17 2.76
N SER A 291 16.18 -3.31 2.38
CA SER A 291 16.60 -2.17 3.19
C SER A 291 15.79 -0.93 2.82
N TYR A 292 15.67 0.02 3.75
CA TYR A 292 15.11 1.34 3.47
C TYR A 292 16.25 2.35 3.29
N LEU A 293 16.28 3.02 2.14
CA LEU A 293 17.24 4.09 1.88
C LEU A 293 16.71 5.44 2.38
N PRO A 294 17.48 6.23 3.12
CA PRO A 294 17.03 7.50 3.64
C PRO A 294 16.89 8.57 2.57
N LYS A 295 16.04 9.57 2.86
CA LYS A 295 15.94 10.80 2.07
C LYS A 295 17.33 11.41 1.81
N GLY A 296 17.60 11.76 0.55
CA GLY A 296 18.85 12.34 0.10
C GLY A 296 19.87 11.32 -0.39
N THR A 297 19.60 10.02 -0.27
CA THR A 297 20.41 8.98 -0.93
C THR A 297 20.38 9.21 -2.45
N VAL A 298 21.53 9.16 -3.09
CA VAL A 298 21.66 9.26 -4.55
C VAL A 298 22.36 8.02 -5.08
N ASP A 299 21.98 7.60 -6.28
CA ASP A 299 22.73 6.61 -7.06
C ASP A 299 22.51 6.88 -8.55
N TYR A 300 23.33 6.26 -9.40
CA TYR A 300 23.00 6.17 -10.81
C TYR A 300 21.85 5.22 -11.04
N SER A 301 21.02 5.56 -12.02
CA SER A 301 19.91 4.73 -12.46
C SER A 301 19.97 4.49 -13.96
N SER A 302 19.67 3.24 -14.33
CA SER A 302 19.90 2.77 -15.69
C SER A 302 18.64 2.58 -16.52
N SER A 303 17.49 2.42 -15.88
CA SER A 303 16.22 2.10 -16.51
C SER A 303 15.07 2.24 -15.51
N LYS A 304 13.83 2.22 -16.02
CA LYS A 304 12.64 2.05 -15.20
C LYS A 304 12.08 0.64 -15.39
N TYR A 305 11.79 -0.04 -14.30
CA TYR A 305 11.02 -1.28 -14.33
C TYR A 305 9.56 -0.95 -14.06
N VAL A 306 8.61 -1.55 -14.79
CA VAL A 306 7.18 -1.43 -14.47
C VAL A 306 6.61 -2.79 -14.11
N TYR A 307 6.19 -2.90 -12.85
CA TYR A 307 5.34 -3.98 -12.38
C TYR A 307 3.89 -3.53 -12.48
N SER A 308 3.00 -4.38 -12.99
CA SER A 308 1.57 -4.14 -12.89
C SER A 308 0.93 -5.35 -12.23
N SER A 309 -0.05 -5.17 -11.35
CA SER A 309 -0.87 -6.25 -10.79
C SER A 309 -2.28 -5.74 -10.57
N SER A 310 -3.27 -6.53 -10.95
CA SER A 310 -4.70 -6.23 -10.75
C SER A 310 -5.11 -4.81 -11.21
N GLY A 311 -4.47 -4.30 -12.28
CA GLY A 311 -4.71 -2.97 -12.85
C GLY A 311 -3.92 -1.81 -12.23
N GLU A 312 -3.21 -2.02 -11.12
CA GLU A 312 -2.28 -1.03 -10.56
C GLU A 312 -0.93 -1.12 -11.29
N LYS A 313 -0.33 0.02 -11.63
CA LYS A 313 1.02 0.10 -12.22
C LYS A 313 1.97 0.73 -11.22
N LYS A 314 3.10 0.07 -10.99
CA LYS A 314 4.18 0.48 -10.10
C LYS A 314 5.45 0.56 -10.92
N GLU A 315 6.07 1.74 -10.93
CA GLU A 315 7.32 1.96 -11.63
C GLU A 315 8.46 2.03 -10.61
N TYR A 316 9.63 1.50 -10.97
CA TYR A 316 10.84 1.50 -10.15
C TYR A 316 12.00 2.12 -10.91
N ALA A 317 12.83 2.91 -10.22
CA ALA A 317 14.15 3.28 -10.70
C ALA A 317 15.14 2.16 -10.33
N VAL A 318 15.82 1.59 -11.33
CA VAL A 318 16.84 0.54 -11.11
C VAL A 318 18.18 1.22 -10.83
N LEU A 319 18.63 1.13 -9.59
CA LEU A 319 19.85 1.72 -9.07
C LEU A 319 21.06 0.86 -9.44
N ARG A 320 22.20 1.51 -9.72
CA ARG A 320 23.45 0.84 -10.12
C ARG A 320 23.99 -0.08 -9.02
N CYS A 321 23.67 0.17 -7.75
CA CYS A 321 24.10 -0.70 -6.68
C CYS A 321 23.56 -2.14 -6.83
N GLY A 322 22.47 -2.34 -7.58
CA GLY A 322 21.80 -3.63 -7.75
C GLY A 322 20.46 -3.72 -7.02
N LYS A 323 19.94 -2.59 -6.56
CA LYS A 323 18.58 -2.45 -6.01
C LYS A 323 17.69 -1.63 -6.93
N GLN A 324 16.39 -1.69 -6.68
CA GLN A 324 15.41 -0.79 -7.31
C GLN A 324 14.49 -0.20 -6.24
N VAL A 325 13.98 1.01 -6.48
CA VAL A 325 13.08 1.72 -5.58
C VAL A 325 11.87 2.23 -6.36
N TYR A 326 10.70 2.31 -5.74
CA TYR A 326 9.54 2.91 -6.40
C TYR A 326 9.86 4.34 -6.88
N THR A 327 9.37 4.73 -8.05
CA THR A 327 9.46 6.13 -8.51
C THR A 327 8.37 6.99 -7.88
N THR A 328 7.19 6.40 -7.69
CA THR A 328 6.02 7.01 -7.06
C THR A 328 5.31 6.00 -6.18
N LYS A 329 4.59 6.49 -5.16
CA LYS A 329 3.79 5.67 -4.26
C LYS A 329 2.43 6.30 -4.05
N LYS A 330 1.40 5.47 -4.09
CA LYS A 330 0.02 5.83 -3.74
C LYS A 330 -0.15 5.69 -2.23
N ASP A 331 -0.53 6.78 -1.58
CA ASP A 331 -0.84 6.79 -0.15
C ASP A 331 -2.27 6.30 0.08
N VAL A 332 -2.47 5.42 1.04
CA VAL A 332 -3.76 4.78 1.33
C VAL A 332 -4.25 5.25 2.70
N PRO A 333 -5.54 5.60 2.87
CA PRO A 333 -6.63 5.56 1.89
C PRO A 333 -6.85 6.88 1.13
N THR A 334 -5.95 7.87 1.28
CA THR A 334 -6.09 9.18 0.64
C THR A 334 -6.01 9.12 -0.89
N ASN A 335 -5.42 8.05 -1.42
CA ASN A 335 -5.09 7.81 -2.83
C ASN A 335 -4.18 8.88 -3.44
N LYS A 336 -3.52 9.69 -2.60
CA LYS A 336 -2.57 10.71 -3.05
C LYS A 336 -1.31 10.03 -3.58
N VAL A 337 -0.98 10.29 -4.84
CA VAL A 337 0.28 9.82 -5.43
C VAL A 337 1.39 10.81 -5.08
N THR A 338 2.51 10.29 -4.58
CA THR A 338 3.70 11.07 -4.22
C THR A 338 4.93 10.52 -4.93
N SER A 339 5.82 11.42 -5.36
CA SER A 339 7.11 11.02 -5.89
C SER A 339 8.02 10.54 -4.77
N ILE A 340 8.63 9.38 -4.97
CA ILE A 340 9.63 8.81 -4.07
C ILE A 340 11.03 9.26 -4.48
N VAL A 341 11.25 9.41 -5.79
CA VAL A 341 12.53 9.82 -6.36
C VAL A 341 12.44 11.05 -7.26
N LYS A 342 13.57 11.70 -7.46
CA LYS A 342 13.82 12.69 -8.51
C LYS A 342 14.98 12.22 -9.37
N GLU A 343 14.83 12.33 -10.70
CA GLU A 343 15.88 11.97 -11.64
C GLU A 343 16.43 13.21 -12.36
N TYR A 344 17.75 13.31 -12.53
CA TYR A 344 18.40 14.41 -13.25
C TYR A 344 19.73 13.98 -13.89
N ALA A 345 20.21 14.74 -14.87
CA ALA A 345 21.51 14.54 -15.48
C ALA A 345 22.63 15.04 -14.55
N GLY A 346 23.77 14.36 -14.54
CA GLY A 346 24.94 14.74 -13.75
C GLY A 346 25.92 13.59 -13.61
N THR A 347 26.98 13.82 -12.83
CA THR A 347 27.99 12.82 -12.47
C THR A 347 28.08 12.64 -10.95
N LEU A 348 28.45 11.45 -10.53
CA LEU A 348 28.79 10.99 -9.19
C LEU A 348 30.18 10.35 -9.26
N PRO A 349 31.00 10.48 -8.21
CA PRO A 349 32.29 9.83 -8.12
C PRO A 349 32.21 8.31 -8.35
N ASP A 350 33.27 7.70 -8.88
CA ASP A 350 33.34 6.25 -9.08
C ASP A 350 33.53 5.44 -7.79
N HIS A 351 33.75 6.14 -6.69
CA HIS A 351 34.00 5.60 -5.37
C HIS A 351 33.40 6.48 -4.28
N ASN A 352 33.36 5.97 -3.06
CA ASN A 352 32.99 6.70 -1.87
C ASN A 352 34.12 6.54 -0.84
N GLU A 353 34.51 7.65 -0.20
CA GLU A 353 35.38 7.62 0.97
C GLU A 353 34.48 7.75 2.21
N ILE A 354 34.63 6.83 3.15
CA ILE A 354 33.82 6.78 4.37
C ILE A 354 34.73 6.93 5.59
N GLY A 355 34.41 7.87 6.47
CA GLY A 355 35.00 7.97 7.80
C GLY A 355 34.02 7.50 8.87
N ILE A 356 34.45 6.62 9.78
CA ILE A 356 33.69 6.33 10.99
C ILE A 356 33.85 7.52 11.94
N SER A 357 32.78 8.30 12.10
CA SER A 357 32.80 9.53 12.89
C SER A 357 32.60 9.25 14.37
N SER A 358 31.59 8.44 14.71
CA SER A 358 31.36 8.01 16.08
C SER A 358 30.54 6.73 16.19
N PHE A 359 30.68 6.02 17.31
CA PHE A 359 29.83 4.93 17.74
C PHE A 359 29.41 5.16 19.20
N GLU A 360 28.20 5.64 19.41
CA GLU A 360 27.71 6.19 20.68
C GLU A 360 26.69 5.24 21.32
N ASN A 361 26.87 4.91 22.60
CA ASN A 361 25.90 4.14 23.38
C ASN A 361 24.90 5.09 24.06
N GLY A 362 23.80 5.41 23.40
CA GLY A 362 22.73 6.23 23.97
C GLY A 362 21.79 5.43 24.88
N SER A 363 20.97 6.14 25.66
CA SER A 363 20.01 5.50 26.58
C SER A 363 18.97 4.64 25.85
N ARG A 364 18.48 5.13 24.70
CA ARG A 364 17.47 4.49 23.85
C ARG A 364 18.00 3.88 22.57
N HIS A 365 19.04 4.44 21.99
CA HIS A 365 19.61 3.94 20.75
C HIS A 365 21.13 3.87 20.87
N THR A 366 21.72 2.81 20.32
CA THR A 366 23.12 2.83 19.92
C THR A 366 23.19 3.53 18.56
N VAL A 367 24.09 4.50 18.39
CA VAL A 367 24.16 5.37 17.21
C VAL A 367 25.51 5.24 16.53
N LEU A 368 25.52 4.94 15.23
CA LEU A 368 26.71 4.96 14.38
C LEU A 368 26.62 6.13 13.42
N LYS A 369 27.60 7.03 13.44
CA LYS A 369 27.69 8.17 12.52
C LYS A 369 28.86 7.97 11.56
N LEU A 370 28.61 8.17 10.28
CA LEU A 370 29.58 8.04 9.20
C LEU A 370 29.67 9.34 8.41
N ASP A 371 30.89 9.82 8.24
CA ASP A 371 31.21 10.85 7.27
C ASP A 371 31.28 10.20 5.89
N THR A 372 30.49 10.67 4.93
CA THR A 372 30.42 10.10 3.59
C THR A 372 30.76 11.16 2.57
N MET A 373 31.69 10.88 1.64
CA MET A 373 32.00 11.79 0.53
C MET A 373 30.74 12.16 -0.27
N TRP A 374 29.86 11.19 -0.49
CA TRP A 374 28.55 11.40 -1.06
C TRP A 374 27.55 10.37 -0.53
N LYS A 375 26.26 10.68 -0.70
CA LYS A 375 25.13 9.96 -0.11
C LYS A 375 24.78 8.67 -0.86
N ALA A 376 25.73 7.75 -0.94
CA ALA A 376 25.57 6.48 -1.65
C ALA A 376 24.60 5.52 -0.93
N PRO A 377 24.02 4.54 -1.64
CA PRO A 377 23.21 3.49 -1.02
C PRO A 377 24.01 2.57 -0.09
N PHE A 378 23.29 1.76 0.69
CA PHE A 378 23.86 0.69 1.52
C PHE A 378 22.92 -0.51 1.58
N TYR A 379 23.44 -1.65 2.02
CA TYR A 379 22.67 -2.84 2.39
C TYR A 379 22.67 -3.04 3.88
N PHE A 380 21.53 -3.45 4.41
CA PHE A 380 21.36 -3.80 5.81
C PHE A 380 20.79 -5.22 5.91
N GLU A 381 21.51 -6.12 6.57
CA GLU A 381 21.13 -7.53 6.67
C GLU A 381 21.29 -8.08 8.09
N LEU A 382 20.27 -8.83 8.56
CA LEU A 382 20.37 -9.68 9.75
C LEU A 382 20.90 -11.05 9.35
N LYS A 383 22.21 -11.26 9.49
CA LYS A 383 22.89 -12.45 8.99
C LYS A 383 22.79 -13.61 9.96
N ASN A 384 22.89 -14.82 9.40
CA ASN A 384 22.61 -16.11 10.05
C ASN A 384 21.14 -16.35 10.39
N GLN A 385 20.21 -15.48 9.98
CA GLN A 385 18.78 -15.80 10.03
C GLN A 385 18.46 -16.94 9.06
N ARG A 386 17.68 -17.91 9.53
CA ARG A 386 17.14 -19.00 8.71
C ARG A 386 15.65 -18.80 8.52
N TYR A 387 15.18 -18.98 7.29
CA TYR A 387 13.75 -18.92 6.96
C TYR A 387 13.29 -20.26 6.40
N ALA A 388 11.97 -20.48 6.41
CA ALA A 388 11.37 -21.73 5.97
C ALA A 388 11.65 -22.03 4.50
N ASN A 389 11.45 -21.06 3.59
CA ASN A 389 11.78 -21.20 2.17
C ASN A 389 11.89 -19.86 1.43
N GLU A 390 13.03 -19.18 1.55
CA GLU A 390 13.29 -17.89 0.89
C GLU A 390 13.11 -17.95 -0.63
N GLY A 391 13.52 -19.07 -1.26
CA GLY A 391 13.42 -19.27 -2.71
C GLY A 391 11.99 -19.33 -3.23
N ARG A 392 10.99 -19.52 -2.34
CA ARG A 392 9.56 -19.45 -2.65
C ARG A 392 8.86 -18.24 -2.03
N GLY A 393 9.61 -17.31 -1.44
CA GLY A 393 9.06 -16.15 -0.74
C GLY A 393 8.43 -16.45 0.61
N ASP A 394 8.74 -17.61 1.21
CA ASP A 394 8.27 -17.96 2.56
C ASP A 394 9.34 -17.60 3.60
N PHE A 395 9.13 -16.47 4.26
CA PHE A 395 10.00 -15.96 5.31
C PHE A 395 9.50 -16.28 6.72
N THR A 396 8.70 -17.34 6.86
CA THR A 396 8.38 -17.88 8.18
C THR A 396 9.67 -18.29 8.89
N ILE A 397 9.83 -17.89 10.14
CA ILE A 397 10.95 -18.31 10.99
C ILE A 397 10.45 -19.20 12.12
N SER A 398 11.17 -20.28 12.41
CA SER A 398 10.88 -21.13 13.57
C SER A 398 11.42 -20.52 14.86
N ASN A 399 12.59 -19.86 14.79
CA ASN A 399 13.24 -19.13 15.87
C ASN A 399 14.16 -18.05 15.27
N PRO A 400 14.34 -16.89 15.95
CA PRO A 400 15.37 -15.92 15.59
C PRO A 400 16.77 -16.55 15.73
N SER A 401 17.57 -16.54 14.66
CA SER A 401 18.90 -17.18 14.63
C SER A 401 20.02 -16.23 14.20
N TYR A 402 19.71 -14.99 13.85
CA TYR A 402 20.74 -14.00 13.51
C TYR A 402 21.65 -13.68 14.71
N SER A 403 22.93 -13.47 14.45
CA SER A 403 23.95 -13.23 15.49
C SER A 403 24.73 -11.93 15.29
N PHE A 404 24.58 -11.30 14.14
CA PHE A 404 25.20 -10.03 13.81
C PHE A 404 24.41 -9.32 12.71
N ILE A 405 24.68 -8.04 12.55
CA ILE A 405 24.15 -7.22 11.48
C ILE A 405 25.28 -6.82 10.55
N ASP A 406 25.03 -6.89 9.25
CA ASP A 406 25.95 -6.44 8.21
C ASP A 406 25.40 -5.17 7.58
N ILE A 407 26.22 -4.11 7.56
CA ILE A 407 25.98 -2.87 6.84
C ILE A 407 27.02 -2.77 5.72
N THR A 408 26.61 -3.06 4.49
CA THR A 408 27.51 -2.98 3.32
C THR A 408 27.35 -1.63 2.65
N LEU A 409 28.41 -0.84 2.64
CA LEU A 409 28.42 0.55 2.15
C LEU A 409 28.78 0.56 0.66
N CYS A 410 27.80 0.83 -0.21
CA CYS A 410 28.02 0.74 -1.65
C CYS A 410 29.10 1.73 -2.09
N TYR A 411 29.98 1.27 -3.00
CA TYR A 411 31.06 2.05 -3.59
C TYR A 411 32.14 2.51 -2.60
N ALA A 412 32.13 2.08 -1.34
CA ALA A 412 33.15 2.44 -0.37
C ALA A 412 34.52 1.82 -0.74
N THR A 413 35.41 2.59 -1.37
CA THR A 413 36.75 2.10 -1.74
C THR A 413 37.77 2.38 -0.65
N VAL A 414 37.54 3.43 0.13
CA VAL A 414 38.32 3.83 1.31
C VAL A 414 37.40 3.87 2.52
N LEU A 415 37.87 3.29 3.62
CA LEU A 415 37.22 3.40 4.91
C LEU A 415 38.27 3.73 5.99
N THR A 416 38.00 4.76 6.78
CA THR A 416 38.88 5.22 7.86
C THR A 416 38.14 5.26 9.20
N GLY A 417 38.90 5.25 10.30
CA GLY A 417 38.36 5.16 11.65
C GLY A 417 38.09 3.73 12.11
N GLU A 418 37.61 3.61 13.34
CA GLU A 418 37.37 2.33 14.01
C GLU A 418 36.04 2.36 14.76
N ILE A 419 35.38 1.21 14.87
CA ILE A 419 34.19 1.05 15.70
C ILE A 419 34.62 0.45 17.04
N SER A 420 34.74 1.30 18.06
CA SER A 420 34.95 0.85 19.44
C SER A 420 33.61 0.64 20.13
N VAL A 421 33.18 -0.62 20.27
CA VAL A 421 31.92 -0.96 20.97
C VAL A 421 32.13 -0.84 22.49
N PRO A 422 31.41 0.05 23.20
CA PRO A 422 31.53 0.17 24.65
C PRO A 422 31.13 -1.13 25.37
N ALA A 423 31.83 -1.47 26.46
CA ALA A 423 31.55 -2.70 27.22
C ALA A 423 30.10 -2.76 27.75
N ASP A 424 29.53 -1.59 28.08
CA ASP A 424 28.17 -1.39 28.55
C ASP A 424 27.13 -1.23 27.41
N ASN A 425 27.53 -1.38 26.14
CA ASN A 425 26.60 -1.33 25.02
C ASN A 425 25.51 -2.40 25.17
N LYS A 426 24.24 -2.04 25.01
CA LYS A 426 23.14 -2.98 25.31
C LYS A 426 22.91 -4.03 24.21
N LEU A 427 23.34 -3.75 22.97
CA LEU A 427 23.05 -4.58 21.80
C LEU A 427 24.27 -5.36 21.32
N PHE A 428 25.43 -4.69 21.24
CA PHE A 428 26.59 -5.19 20.53
C PHE A 428 27.72 -5.58 21.47
N SER A 429 28.40 -6.68 21.16
CA SER A 429 29.59 -7.14 21.89
C SER A 429 30.88 -6.67 21.24
N SER A 430 30.88 -6.52 19.92
CA SER A 430 32.05 -6.17 19.11
C SER A 430 31.61 -5.73 17.72
N ALA A 431 32.55 -5.16 16.97
CA ALA A 431 32.38 -4.82 15.57
C ALA A 431 33.60 -5.29 14.76
N GLU A 432 33.40 -5.61 13.49
CA GLU A 432 34.46 -5.90 12.54
C GLU A 432 34.25 -5.14 11.22
N ILE A 433 35.36 -4.74 10.60
CA ILE A 433 35.38 -4.11 9.29
C ILE A 433 35.87 -5.15 8.28
N ILE A 434 35.05 -5.43 7.28
CA ILE A 434 35.34 -6.43 6.25
C ILE A 434 35.57 -5.70 4.93
N LYS A 435 36.76 -5.85 4.33
CA LYS A 435 37.02 -5.39 2.97
C LYS A 435 36.51 -6.43 1.98
N ASN A 436 35.53 -6.04 1.15
CA ASN A 436 35.05 -6.86 0.04
C ASN A 436 35.79 -6.46 -1.26
N ALA A 437 35.50 -7.17 -2.34
CA ALA A 437 36.11 -6.92 -3.65
C ALA A 437 35.86 -5.48 -4.16
N SER A 438 34.72 -4.86 -3.84
CA SER A 438 34.33 -3.56 -4.39
C SER A 438 33.80 -2.56 -3.35
N ASP A 439 33.67 -2.97 -2.10
CA ASP A 439 33.10 -2.15 -1.02
C ASP A 439 33.65 -2.57 0.37
N TYR A 440 33.06 -2.02 1.44
CA TYR A 440 33.28 -2.44 2.82
C TYR A 440 31.96 -2.83 3.48
N THR A 441 32.01 -3.87 4.32
CA THR A 441 30.94 -4.22 5.25
C THR A 441 31.36 -3.90 6.67
N LEU A 442 30.51 -3.17 7.39
CA LEU A 442 30.58 -3.00 8.84
C LEU A 442 29.71 -4.08 9.48
N ARG A 443 30.32 -5.02 10.18
CA ARG A 443 29.60 -6.05 10.91
C ARG A 443 29.56 -5.72 12.39
N LEU A 444 28.36 -5.71 12.96
CA LEU A 444 28.12 -5.48 14.38
C LEU A 444 27.62 -6.78 15.03
N HIS A 445 28.42 -7.37 15.91
CA HIS A 445 28.09 -8.62 16.60
C HIS A 445 27.14 -8.37 17.74
N LEU A 446 26.01 -9.09 17.77
CA LEU A 446 25.04 -8.98 18.85
C LEU A 446 25.57 -9.67 20.11
N LYS A 447 25.33 -9.06 21.28
CA LYS A 447 25.61 -9.68 22.60
C LYS A 447 24.87 -10.99 22.80
N LYS A 448 23.67 -11.08 22.22
CA LYS A 448 22.81 -12.27 22.28
C LYS A 448 22.22 -12.51 20.90
N ALA A 449 22.40 -13.73 20.38
CA ALA A 449 21.77 -14.13 19.12
C ALA A 449 20.24 -13.97 19.22
N GLY A 450 19.61 -13.49 18.15
CA GLY A 450 18.18 -13.19 18.12
C GLY A 450 17.78 -11.89 18.85
N ALA A 451 18.69 -11.21 19.54
CA ALA A 451 18.38 -10.00 20.32
C ALA A 451 18.71 -8.71 19.55
N PHE A 452 17.87 -8.39 18.57
CA PHE A 452 17.84 -7.13 17.84
C PHE A 452 16.40 -6.64 17.82
N TYR A 453 16.17 -5.33 17.81
CA TYR A 453 14.81 -4.79 18.06
C TYR A 453 14.33 -3.80 17.01
N GLY A 454 15.22 -3.22 16.23
CA GLY A 454 14.84 -2.25 15.19
C GLY A 454 15.95 -1.26 14.91
N TRP A 455 15.80 -0.55 13.81
CA TRP A 455 16.74 0.46 13.35
C TRP A 455 16.12 1.49 12.41
N ASP A 456 16.81 2.63 12.31
CA ASP A 456 16.61 3.67 11.30
C ASP A 456 17.97 4.09 10.69
N ALA A 457 17.90 4.69 9.51
CA ALA A 457 19.00 5.46 8.95
C ALA A 457 18.49 6.82 8.45
N ASN A 458 19.30 7.86 8.62
CA ASN A 458 19.04 9.18 8.08
C ASN A 458 20.33 9.96 7.80
N TYR A 459 20.21 11.08 7.10
CA TYR A 459 21.29 12.08 7.04
C TYR A 459 20.99 13.21 8.02
N ASN A 460 21.94 13.54 8.90
CA ASN A 460 21.79 14.63 9.86
C ASN A 460 22.01 16.00 9.19
N SER A 461 21.92 17.09 9.96
CA SER A 461 22.12 18.46 9.47
C SER A 461 23.55 18.74 9.00
N GLU A 462 24.53 17.96 9.45
CA GLU A 462 25.93 18.03 9.03
C GLU A 462 26.19 17.19 7.77
N GLY A 463 25.18 16.46 7.28
CA GLY A 463 25.27 15.62 6.09
C GLY A 463 25.82 14.21 6.35
N GLN A 464 26.11 13.84 7.60
CA GLN A 464 26.59 12.52 7.98
C GLN A 464 25.48 11.48 7.83
N LEU A 465 25.83 10.26 7.42
CA LEU A 465 24.93 9.11 7.47
C LEU A 465 24.89 8.58 8.92
N VAL A 466 23.70 8.53 9.50
CA VAL A 466 23.50 8.11 10.88
C VAL A 466 22.60 6.88 10.90
N PHE A 467 23.10 5.81 11.52
CA PHE A 467 22.30 4.64 11.89
C PHE A 467 21.93 4.71 13.36
N GLU A 468 20.66 4.50 13.67
CA GLU A 468 20.15 4.39 15.04
C GLU A 468 19.65 2.96 15.26
N PHE A 469 20.18 2.24 16.25
CA PHE A 469 19.78 0.89 16.62
C PHE A 469 19.05 0.91 17.96
N LEU A 470 17.81 0.42 18.00
CA LEU A 470 16.97 0.47 19.20
C LEU A 470 17.54 -0.42 20.30
N ASN A 471 17.94 0.18 21.42
CA ASN A 471 18.38 -0.56 22.60
C ASN A 471 17.18 -1.20 23.32
N PRO A 472 17.36 -2.36 23.99
CA PRO A 472 16.29 -2.96 24.78
C PRO A 472 15.82 -1.98 25.85
N ALA A 473 14.51 -1.77 25.92
CA ALA A 473 13.89 -0.94 26.93
C ALA A 473 14.02 -1.64 28.30
N SER A 474 14.52 -0.91 29.30
CA SER A 474 14.64 -1.43 30.66
C SER A 474 13.29 -1.36 31.38
N VAL A 475 12.88 -2.46 32.00
CA VAL A 475 11.63 -2.56 32.77
C VAL A 475 11.91 -3.09 34.18
N THR A 476 10.98 -2.87 35.11
CA THR A 476 11.12 -3.34 36.50
C THR A 476 10.01 -4.29 36.89
N VAL A 477 10.32 -5.24 37.77
CA VAL A 477 9.30 -6.12 38.37
C VAL A 477 8.33 -5.27 39.19
N ALA A 478 7.04 -5.61 39.15
CA ALA A 478 6.00 -4.94 39.92
C ALA A 478 4.92 -5.90 40.40
N GLU A 479 4.33 -5.59 41.54
CA GLU A 479 3.17 -6.31 42.10
C GLU A 479 1.87 -5.82 41.42
N ASN A 480 1.66 -6.22 40.16
CA ASN A 480 0.43 -5.98 39.41
C ASN A 480 0.02 -7.22 38.61
N GLU A 481 -1.13 -7.18 37.91
CA GLU A 481 -1.68 -8.31 37.14
C GLU A 481 -0.70 -8.87 36.08
N TYR A 482 0.27 -8.06 35.65
CA TYR A 482 1.21 -8.38 34.58
C TYR A 482 2.66 -8.60 35.06
N GLY A 483 2.94 -8.44 36.36
CA GLY A 483 4.25 -8.68 36.97
C GLY A 483 5.35 -7.68 36.61
N VAL A 484 5.04 -6.59 35.91
CA VAL A 484 6.03 -5.65 35.36
C VAL A 484 5.51 -4.21 35.34
N ASN A 485 6.43 -3.25 35.46
CA ASN A 485 6.21 -1.85 35.22
C ASN A 485 6.98 -1.40 33.97
N LEU A 486 6.26 -0.81 33.02
CA LEU A 486 6.73 -0.36 31.70
C LEU A 486 7.07 1.14 31.67
N ASN A 487 7.38 1.76 32.81
CA ASN A 487 7.79 3.15 32.89
C ASN A 487 8.93 3.46 31.91
N GLY A 488 8.72 4.47 31.05
CA GLY A 488 9.70 4.88 30.03
C GLY A 488 9.62 4.12 28.71
N VAL A 489 8.86 3.02 28.65
CA VAL A 489 8.53 2.31 27.41
C VAL A 489 7.51 3.13 26.62
N LYS A 490 7.76 3.31 25.32
CA LYS A 490 6.83 3.93 24.38
C LYS A 490 6.23 2.87 23.47
N ILE A 491 4.90 2.80 23.43
CA ILE A 491 4.16 1.87 22.58
C ILE A 491 3.31 2.67 21.59
N LEU A 492 3.41 2.34 20.30
CA LEU A 492 2.48 2.82 19.29
C LEU A 492 1.41 1.77 19.03
N ILE A 493 0.14 2.15 19.12
CA ILE A 493 -0.98 1.33 18.65
C ILE A 493 -1.43 1.90 17.31
N ASP A 494 -1.18 1.16 16.22
CA ASP A 494 -1.79 1.47 14.94
C ASP A 494 -3.24 0.97 14.91
N VAL A 495 -4.17 1.91 14.88
CA VAL A 495 -5.59 1.60 14.80
C VAL A 495 -5.97 1.48 13.33
N GLY A 496 -6.13 0.25 12.84
CA GLY A 496 -6.40 -0.04 11.42
C GLY A 496 -7.60 0.73 10.87
N HIS A 497 -7.51 1.18 9.62
CA HIS A 497 -8.55 1.92 8.89
C HIS A 497 -8.91 3.30 9.50
N GLY A 498 -10.12 3.82 9.25
CA GLY A 498 -10.67 5.06 9.81
C GLY A 498 -11.20 6.04 8.76
N GLY A 499 -12.30 6.72 9.08
CA GLY A 499 -12.90 7.77 8.26
C GLY A 499 -13.31 7.30 6.86
N LYS A 500 -12.56 7.68 5.82
CA LYS A 500 -12.85 7.29 4.42
C LYS A 500 -12.65 5.81 4.14
N ASP A 501 -11.93 5.12 5.01
CA ASP A 501 -11.72 3.70 4.95
C ASP A 501 -12.41 3.05 6.15
N PRO A 502 -13.62 2.47 5.99
CA PRO A 502 -14.29 1.79 7.09
C PRO A 502 -13.68 0.42 7.41
N GLY A 503 -12.72 -0.06 6.60
CA GLY A 503 -12.30 -1.46 6.61
C GLY A 503 -13.44 -2.39 6.18
N ALA A 504 -13.40 -3.64 6.64
CA ALA A 504 -14.48 -4.58 6.39
C ALA A 504 -15.79 -4.19 7.11
N LEU A 505 -16.92 -4.44 6.45
CA LEU A 505 -18.23 -4.34 7.08
C LEU A 505 -18.55 -5.65 7.80
N GLY A 506 -19.06 -5.55 9.02
CA GLY A 506 -19.49 -6.72 9.79
C GLY A 506 -20.77 -7.36 9.26
N VAL A 507 -21.13 -8.50 9.87
CA VAL A 507 -22.41 -9.20 9.61
C VAL A 507 -23.60 -8.22 9.73
N ASN A 508 -23.52 -7.29 10.68
CA ASN A 508 -24.34 -6.08 10.69
C ASN A 508 -23.49 -4.90 10.16
N SER A 509 -23.88 -4.34 9.03
CA SER A 509 -23.13 -3.28 8.34
C SER A 509 -23.00 -1.97 9.11
N SER A 510 -23.75 -1.77 10.20
CA SER A 510 -23.56 -0.64 11.12
C SER A 510 -22.26 -0.74 11.94
N TYR A 511 -21.65 -1.92 12.00
CA TYR A 511 -20.39 -2.17 12.68
C TYR A 511 -19.27 -2.33 11.66
N THR A 512 -18.41 -1.33 11.60
CA THR A 512 -17.25 -1.31 10.71
C THR A 512 -16.02 -1.81 11.45
N GLU A 513 -15.10 -2.46 10.73
CA GLU A 513 -13.79 -2.85 11.27
C GLU A 513 -13.06 -1.64 11.87
N ALA A 514 -13.08 -0.48 11.20
CA ALA A 514 -12.46 0.74 11.71
C ALA A 514 -12.94 1.11 13.13
N MET A 515 -14.24 1.00 13.41
CA MET A 515 -14.78 1.31 14.73
C MET A 515 -14.39 0.25 15.76
N GLN A 516 -14.44 -1.04 15.39
CA GLN A 516 -14.09 -2.14 16.31
C GLN A 516 -12.59 -2.14 16.65
N ASN A 517 -11.73 -1.79 15.68
CA ASN A 517 -10.30 -1.58 15.91
C ASN A 517 -10.06 -0.46 16.93
N LEU A 518 -10.79 0.65 16.83
CA LEU A 518 -10.67 1.79 17.75
C LEU A 518 -11.11 1.42 19.17
N ILE A 519 -12.20 0.66 19.31
CA ILE A 519 -12.70 0.20 20.61
C ILE A 519 -11.65 -0.69 21.29
N LEU A 520 -11.14 -1.70 20.60
CA LEU A 520 -10.14 -2.62 21.15
C LEU A 520 -8.81 -1.89 21.45
N ALA A 521 -8.37 -0.99 20.57
CA ALA A 521 -7.16 -0.19 20.76
C ALA A 521 -7.21 0.67 22.03
N ASN A 522 -8.35 1.32 22.33
CA ASN A 522 -8.50 2.12 23.55
C ASN A 522 -8.46 1.28 24.82
N LYS A 523 -9.00 0.05 24.78
CA LYS A 523 -8.92 -0.86 25.93
C LYS A 523 -7.49 -1.34 26.14
N LEU A 524 -6.79 -1.73 25.06
CA LEU A 524 -5.39 -2.10 25.14
C LEU A 524 -4.52 -0.93 25.64
N LYS A 525 -4.81 0.30 25.19
CA LYS A 525 -4.18 1.52 25.70
C LYS A 525 -4.30 1.61 27.22
N ALA A 526 -5.52 1.50 27.74
CA ALA A 526 -5.78 1.59 29.17
C ALA A 526 -5.03 0.51 29.98
N GLU A 527 -5.02 -0.74 29.50
CA GLU A 527 -4.28 -1.82 30.17
C GLU A 527 -2.77 -1.53 30.22
N LEU A 528 -2.17 -1.07 29.11
CA LEU A 528 -0.73 -0.77 29.03
C LEU A 528 -0.35 0.49 29.82
N GLU A 529 -1.19 1.53 29.81
CA GLU A 529 -0.98 2.73 30.63
C GLU A 529 -1.09 2.44 32.12
N SER A 530 -1.95 1.49 32.52
CA SER A 530 -2.10 1.07 33.92
C SER A 530 -0.81 0.47 34.52
N ILE A 531 0.09 -0.03 33.66
CA ILE A 531 1.41 -0.54 34.05
C ILE A 531 2.56 0.41 33.68
N GLY A 532 2.28 1.66 33.34
CA GLY A 532 3.28 2.73 33.21
C GLY A 532 3.82 2.99 31.81
N ALA A 533 3.35 2.27 30.78
CA ALA A 533 3.77 2.55 29.41
C ALA A 533 3.24 3.91 28.93
N THR A 534 4.01 4.62 28.11
CA THR A 534 3.51 5.75 27.31
C THR A 534 2.91 5.21 26.02
N VAL A 535 1.59 5.32 25.86
CA VAL A 535 0.88 4.75 24.71
C VAL A 535 0.31 5.83 23.79
N VAL A 536 0.65 5.74 22.51
CA VAL A 536 0.15 6.66 21.47
C VAL A 536 -0.65 5.86 20.44
N LEU A 537 -1.78 6.39 20.01
CA LEU A 537 -2.61 5.79 18.96
C LEU A 537 -2.40 6.54 17.64
N THR A 538 -2.37 5.84 16.50
CA THR A 538 -2.29 6.50 15.17
C THR A 538 -3.56 7.31 14.83
N ARG A 539 -4.67 7.04 15.53
CA ARG A 539 -5.88 7.87 15.57
C ARG A 539 -6.68 7.59 16.85
N GLU A 540 -7.31 8.62 17.40
CA GLU A 540 -8.15 8.51 18.60
C GLU A 540 -9.66 8.66 18.30
N ALA A 541 -10.00 8.86 17.02
CA ALA A 541 -11.37 8.99 16.53
C ALA A 541 -11.53 8.25 15.19
N ASP A 542 -12.76 8.19 14.68
CA ASP A 542 -13.04 7.66 13.34
C ASP A 542 -12.68 8.67 12.24
N ILE A 543 -11.37 8.90 12.10
CA ILE A 543 -10.77 9.82 11.13
C ILE A 543 -9.82 9.06 10.22
N THR A 544 -9.58 9.61 9.02
CA THR A 544 -8.65 9.00 8.06
C THR A 544 -7.23 9.03 8.60
N SER A 545 -6.61 7.85 8.77
CA SER A 545 -5.20 7.67 9.13
C SER A 545 -4.43 7.11 7.92
N SER A 546 -3.60 7.94 7.29
CA SER A 546 -2.88 7.56 6.08
C SER A 546 -1.60 6.79 6.38
N ASN A 547 -1.18 5.92 5.46
CA ASN A 547 0.07 5.18 5.56
C ASN A 547 1.29 6.11 5.75
N ASN A 548 1.33 7.26 5.09
CA ASN A 548 2.41 8.22 5.26
C ASN A 548 2.42 8.86 6.66
N ASP A 549 1.26 9.18 7.22
CA ASP A 549 1.18 9.80 8.55
C ASP A 549 1.58 8.82 9.64
N LYS A 550 1.21 7.53 9.49
CA LYS A 550 1.67 6.45 10.38
C LYS A 550 3.20 6.34 10.42
N ILE A 551 3.87 6.41 9.26
CA ILE A 551 5.34 6.37 9.19
C ILE A 551 5.96 7.62 9.84
N LYS A 552 5.40 8.81 9.63
CA LYS A 552 5.86 10.03 10.31
C LYS A 552 5.73 9.91 11.84
N MET A 553 4.63 9.33 12.32
CA MET A 553 4.43 9.10 13.76
C MET A 553 5.45 8.11 14.31
N LEU A 554 5.72 6.99 13.62
CA LEU A 554 6.76 6.03 14.00
C LEU A 554 8.14 6.72 14.13
N LYS A 555 8.56 7.49 13.12
CA LYS A 555 9.84 8.21 13.14
C LYS A 555 9.91 9.26 14.24
N ALA A 556 8.83 10.00 14.47
CA ALA A 556 8.80 11.05 15.48
C ALA A 556 8.78 10.48 16.91
N LEU A 557 7.95 9.46 17.15
CA LEU A 557 7.78 8.86 18.47
C LEU A 557 8.98 8.02 18.88
N ARG A 558 9.61 7.33 17.90
CA ARG A 558 10.61 6.27 18.11
C ARG A 558 10.14 5.28 19.18
N PRO A 559 9.04 4.53 18.95
CA PRO A 559 8.51 3.63 19.96
C PRO A 559 9.43 2.42 20.17
N ASP A 560 9.32 1.78 21.33
CA ASP A 560 10.02 0.52 21.64
C ASP A 560 9.23 -0.69 21.12
N TYR A 561 7.94 -0.50 20.80
CA TYR A 561 7.04 -1.53 20.29
C TYR A 561 5.89 -0.89 19.50
N CYS A 562 5.43 -1.55 18.43
CA CYS A 562 4.23 -1.16 17.70
C CYS A 562 3.28 -2.35 17.53
N ILE A 563 1.98 -2.13 17.76
CA ILE A 563 0.92 -3.10 17.46
C ILE A 563 -0.13 -2.51 16.54
N ALA A 564 -0.36 -3.13 15.38
CA ALA A 564 -1.46 -2.83 14.49
C ALA A 564 -2.67 -3.71 14.84
N ILE A 565 -3.79 -3.08 15.14
CA ILE A 565 -5.05 -3.74 15.51
C ILE A 565 -5.99 -3.75 14.31
N HIS A 566 -6.35 -4.95 13.86
CA HIS A 566 -7.30 -5.22 12.77
C HIS A 566 -8.33 -6.29 13.15
N HIS A 567 -9.39 -6.41 12.34
CA HIS A 567 -10.30 -7.54 12.35
C HIS A 567 -10.47 -8.08 10.94
N ASN A 568 -10.34 -9.40 10.78
CA ASN A 568 -10.27 -10.03 9.49
C ASN A 568 -11.65 -10.05 8.80
N SER A 569 -11.67 -10.40 7.52
CA SER A 569 -12.91 -10.65 6.78
C SER A 569 -12.69 -11.66 5.67
N SER A 570 -13.76 -12.38 5.32
CA SER A 570 -13.78 -13.30 4.19
C SER A 570 -15.09 -13.18 3.43
N LYS A 571 -15.05 -13.47 2.13
CA LYS A 571 -16.26 -13.61 1.29
C LYS A 571 -17.12 -14.80 1.74
N SER A 572 -16.54 -15.77 2.45
CA SER A 572 -17.25 -16.90 3.04
C SER A 572 -17.46 -16.67 4.55
N SER A 573 -18.57 -17.17 5.09
CA SER A 573 -18.88 -17.04 6.53
C SER A 573 -18.14 -18.05 7.41
N GLY A 574 -17.41 -19.01 6.84
CA GLY A 574 -16.74 -20.09 7.58
C GLY A 574 -15.48 -19.69 8.37
N PRO A 575 -14.53 -18.94 7.78
CA PRO A 575 -13.31 -18.49 8.46
C PRO A 575 -13.60 -17.73 9.75
N ASN A 576 -12.83 -18.03 10.79
CA ASN A 576 -12.94 -17.47 12.15
C ASN A 576 -11.61 -17.61 12.88
N GLY A 577 -11.43 -16.85 13.96
CA GLY A 577 -10.29 -16.92 14.85
C GLY A 577 -9.36 -15.72 14.81
N PHE A 578 -8.32 -15.81 15.63
CA PHE A 578 -7.29 -14.80 15.80
C PHE A 578 -6.05 -15.10 14.96
N SER A 579 -5.32 -14.08 14.53
CA SER A 579 -3.94 -14.29 14.07
C SER A 579 -3.01 -13.14 14.45
N SER A 580 -1.76 -13.49 14.74
CA SER A 580 -0.67 -12.55 14.97
C SER A 580 0.33 -12.66 13.83
N HIS A 581 0.77 -11.50 13.33
CA HIS A 581 1.61 -11.40 12.14
C HIS A 581 2.86 -10.58 12.42
N TYR A 582 3.96 -11.01 11.83
CA TYR A 582 5.24 -10.30 11.81
C TYR A 582 5.81 -10.28 10.40
N PHE A 583 6.74 -9.35 10.14
CA PHE A 583 7.48 -9.29 8.89
C PHE A 583 8.98 -9.45 9.12
N HIS A 584 9.56 -8.57 9.92
CA HIS A 584 10.98 -8.63 10.25
C HIS A 584 11.27 -9.76 11.24
N PRO A 585 12.42 -10.45 11.13
CA PRO A 585 12.81 -11.49 12.07
C PRO A 585 12.78 -11.07 13.53
N PHE A 586 13.18 -9.82 13.82
CA PHE A 586 13.18 -9.27 15.17
C PHE A 586 11.78 -9.03 15.75
N ALA A 587 10.73 -9.02 14.92
CA ALA A 587 9.36 -8.85 15.37
C ALA A 587 8.66 -10.19 15.67
N GLN A 588 9.24 -11.34 15.28
CA GLN A 588 8.59 -12.64 15.48
C GLN A 588 8.38 -12.96 16.97
N LYS A 589 9.40 -12.75 17.82
CA LYS A 589 9.30 -13.02 19.26
C LYS A 589 8.20 -12.18 19.91
N ALA A 590 8.09 -10.92 19.51
CA ALA A 590 7.00 -10.03 19.94
C ALA A 590 5.62 -10.57 19.54
N ALA A 591 5.45 -10.98 18.27
CA ALA A 591 4.21 -11.57 17.77
C ALA A 591 3.86 -12.90 18.48
N GLU A 592 4.87 -13.71 18.79
CA GLU A 592 4.70 -14.99 19.48
C GLU A 592 4.17 -14.84 20.91
N PHE A 593 4.64 -13.86 21.69
CA PHE A 593 4.10 -13.62 23.03
C PHE A 593 2.64 -13.15 23.02
N ILE A 594 2.28 -12.29 22.06
CA ILE A 594 0.90 -11.89 21.82
C ILE A 594 0.05 -13.12 21.49
N TRP A 595 0.50 -13.93 20.53
CA TRP A 595 -0.22 -15.12 20.08
C TRP A 595 -0.38 -16.15 21.21
N THR A 596 0.68 -16.46 21.96
CA THR A 596 0.66 -17.46 23.04
C THR A 596 -0.32 -17.08 24.14
N ASN A 597 -0.33 -15.83 24.58
CA ASN A 597 -1.24 -15.35 25.61
C ASN A 597 -2.69 -15.28 25.09
N THR A 598 -2.88 -14.88 23.84
CA THR A 598 -4.21 -14.86 23.23
C THR A 598 -4.76 -16.27 23.02
N ALA A 599 -3.94 -17.22 22.59
CA ALA A 599 -4.33 -18.62 22.41
C ALA A 599 -4.71 -19.30 23.74
N SER A 600 -4.04 -18.92 24.83
CA SER A 600 -4.32 -19.44 26.18
C SER A 600 -5.60 -18.89 26.81
N SER A 601 -6.18 -17.82 26.27
CA SER A 601 -7.35 -17.12 26.84
C SER A 601 -8.71 -17.78 26.55
N ALA A 602 -8.75 -18.77 25.64
CA ALA A 602 -9.98 -19.37 25.09
C ALA A 602 -10.98 -18.38 24.45
N LEU A 603 -10.57 -17.14 24.13
CA LEU A 603 -11.42 -16.13 23.48
C LEU A 603 -11.74 -16.45 22.01
N TYR A 604 -10.93 -17.31 21.38
CA TYR A 604 -11.01 -17.65 19.96
C TYR A 604 -11.02 -19.16 19.75
N LYS A 605 -11.73 -19.62 18.71
CA LYS A 605 -11.77 -21.04 18.32
C LYS A 605 -10.50 -21.51 17.60
N LYS A 606 -9.82 -20.59 16.92
CA LYS A 606 -8.62 -20.84 16.13
C LYS A 606 -7.67 -19.66 16.31
N THR A 607 -6.38 -19.94 16.32
CA THR A 607 -5.32 -18.95 16.52
C THR A 607 -4.12 -19.31 15.66
N ASP A 608 -3.59 -18.37 14.90
CA ASP A 608 -2.37 -18.60 14.10
C ASP A 608 -1.28 -17.54 14.37
N LEU A 609 -0.02 -17.94 14.26
CA LEU A 609 1.14 -17.05 14.15
C LEU A 609 1.71 -17.16 12.73
N LYS A 610 1.82 -16.05 12.00
CA LYS A 610 2.23 -16.06 10.58
C LYS A 610 3.23 -14.97 10.24
N TRP A 611 4.10 -15.27 9.29
CA TRP A 611 4.82 -14.23 8.58
C TRP A 611 3.92 -13.60 7.51
N HIS A 612 3.93 -12.28 7.38
CA HIS A 612 3.24 -11.58 6.31
C HIS A 612 3.84 -10.19 6.06
N TYR A 613 3.79 -9.70 4.82
CA TYR A 613 4.33 -8.40 4.40
C TYR A 613 3.33 -7.23 4.49
N TYR A 614 2.50 -7.22 5.54
CA TYR A 614 1.55 -6.13 5.77
C TYR A 614 2.26 -4.78 5.93
N TYR A 615 1.64 -3.71 5.41
CA TYR A 615 2.28 -2.40 5.27
C TYR A 615 3.04 -1.94 6.52
N MET A 616 2.39 -1.94 7.67
CA MET A 616 2.97 -1.48 8.95
C MET A 616 4.02 -2.44 9.49
N ALA A 617 3.79 -3.76 9.35
CA ALA A 617 4.73 -4.77 9.83
C ALA A 617 6.12 -4.66 9.17
N ARG A 618 6.18 -4.10 7.95
CA ARG A 618 7.44 -3.87 7.22
C ARG A 618 8.33 -2.78 7.79
N SER A 619 7.84 -2.00 8.75
CA SER A 619 8.61 -0.91 9.33
C SER A 619 9.78 -1.41 10.18
N SER A 620 10.96 -0.78 10.03
CA SER A 620 12.19 -1.25 10.69
C SER A 620 12.45 -0.64 12.07
N TYR A 621 11.75 0.43 12.45
CA TYR A 621 12.10 1.26 13.63
C TYR A 621 12.08 0.51 14.97
N CYS A 622 11.18 -0.46 15.09
CA CYS A 622 10.91 -1.24 16.30
C CYS A 622 10.19 -2.55 15.90
N PRO A 623 9.97 -3.50 16.82
CA PRO A 623 9.13 -4.65 16.54
C PRO A 623 7.70 -4.18 16.24
N VAL A 624 7.20 -4.49 15.03
CA VAL A 624 5.82 -4.20 14.64
C VAL A 624 5.05 -5.50 14.47
N VAL A 625 4.00 -5.68 15.28
CA VAL A 625 3.11 -6.82 15.24
C VAL A 625 1.76 -6.39 14.68
N LEU A 626 1.22 -7.11 13.71
CA LEU A 626 -0.17 -6.93 13.27
C LEU A 626 -1.04 -8.04 13.85
N THR A 627 -2.22 -7.69 14.36
CA THR A 627 -3.18 -8.66 14.89
C THR A 627 -4.50 -8.58 14.16
N GLU A 628 -5.06 -9.75 13.86
CA GLU A 628 -6.42 -9.91 13.33
C GLU A 628 -7.29 -10.53 14.42
N ASN A 629 -8.26 -9.77 14.93
CA ASN A 629 -8.93 -10.03 16.21
C ASN A 629 -10.29 -10.73 16.09
N GLY A 630 -10.35 -11.71 15.20
CA GLY A 630 -11.59 -12.35 14.76
C GLY A 630 -12.00 -11.90 13.37
N TYR A 631 -12.82 -12.70 12.70
CA TYR A 631 -13.41 -12.37 11.40
C TYR A 631 -14.72 -11.62 11.58
N ILE A 632 -14.76 -10.33 11.26
CA ILE A 632 -15.97 -9.50 11.39
C ILE A 632 -17.13 -9.99 10.49
N SER A 633 -16.81 -10.76 9.45
CA SER A 633 -17.74 -11.42 8.54
C SER A 633 -18.29 -12.76 9.06
N ASN A 634 -17.80 -13.29 10.18
CA ASN A 634 -18.24 -14.54 10.80
C ASN A 634 -19.14 -14.25 12.01
N SER A 635 -20.32 -14.86 12.08
CA SER A 635 -21.30 -14.54 13.12
C SER A 635 -20.85 -14.86 14.56
N TYR A 636 -20.02 -15.88 14.76
CA TYR A 636 -19.51 -16.23 16.09
C TYR A 636 -18.48 -15.20 16.55
N ASP A 637 -17.47 -14.92 15.71
CA ASP A 637 -16.46 -13.90 16.03
C ASP A 637 -17.10 -12.51 16.14
N PHE A 638 -18.05 -12.17 15.26
CA PHE A 638 -18.77 -10.90 15.29
C PHE A 638 -19.46 -10.68 16.65
N GLY A 639 -20.12 -11.70 17.21
CA GLY A 639 -20.70 -11.64 18.56
C GLY A 639 -19.66 -11.30 19.63
N ASN A 640 -18.48 -11.91 19.56
CA ASN A 640 -17.36 -11.64 20.47
C ASN A 640 -16.66 -10.29 20.18
N ILE A 641 -16.77 -9.75 18.96
CA ILE A 641 -16.18 -8.46 18.57
C ILE A 641 -16.99 -7.31 19.14
N ILE A 642 -18.33 -7.41 19.16
CA ILE A 642 -19.19 -6.34 19.69
C ILE A 642 -19.47 -6.47 21.19
N ASP A 643 -19.05 -7.57 21.82
CA ASP A 643 -19.20 -7.79 23.25
C ASP A 643 -18.10 -7.09 24.06
N GLU A 644 -18.50 -6.35 25.08
CA GLU A 644 -17.62 -5.55 25.92
C GLU A 644 -16.65 -6.41 26.75
N ASN A 645 -17.13 -7.51 27.33
CA ASN A 645 -16.31 -8.39 28.18
C ASN A 645 -15.27 -9.12 27.34
N TYR A 646 -15.64 -9.59 26.15
CA TYR A 646 -14.68 -10.18 25.21
C TYR A 646 -13.60 -9.18 24.82
N ASN A 647 -13.95 -7.93 24.53
CA ASN A 647 -12.96 -6.91 24.19
C ASN A 647 -12.00 -6.58 25.34
N ILE A 648 -12.49 -6.53 26.59
CA ILE A 648 -11.63 -6.40 27.77
C ILE A 648 -10.69 -7.62 27.88
N GLY A 649 -11.22 -8.84 27.73
CA GLY A 649 -10.41 -10.06 27.75
C GLY A 649 -9.31 -10.07 26.67
N LYS A 650 -9.64 -9.63 25.45
CA LYS A 650 -8.67 -9.50 24.35
C LYS A 650 -7.56 -8.50 24.70
N ALA A 651 -7.93 -7.32 25.21
CA ALA A 651 -6.97 -6.29 25.60
C ALA A 651 -6.02 -6.79 26.70
N LYS A 652 -6.54 -7.48 27.73
CA LYS A 652 -5.73 -8.08 28.80
C LYS A 652 -4.78 -9.16 28.30
N ALA A 653 -5.24 -10.06 27.43
CA ALA A 653 -4.40 -11.11 26.86
C ALA A 653 -3.25 -10.52 26.02
N MET A 654 -3.53 -9.47 25.24
CA MET A 654 -2.50 -8.74 24.50
C MET A 654 -1.55 -7.98 25.42
N ALA A 655 -2.05 -7.25 26.41
CA ALA A 655 -1.23 -6.51 27.36
C ALA A 655 -0.27 -7.45 28.11
N LYS A 656 -0.74 -8.62 28.51
CA LYS A 656 0.10 -9.68 29.08
C LYS A 656 1.18 -10.17 28.12
N GLY A 657 0.85 -10.41 26.85
CA GLY A 657 1.85 -10.77 25.84
C GLY A 657 2.92 -9.69 25.65
N ILE A 658 2.53 -8.42 25.64
CA ILE A 658 3.48 -7.29 25.54
C ILE A 658 4.36 -7.20 26.78
N ALA A 659 3.77 -7.33 27.98
CA ALA A 659 4.50 -7.35 29.25
C ALA A 659 5.54 -8.48 29.29
N GLU A 660 5.15 -9.71 28.97
CA GLU A 660 6.06 -10.87 28.92
C GLU A 660 7.15 -10.70 27.85
N TYR A 661 6.83 -10.11 26.71
CA TYR A 661 7.85 -9.75 25.71
C TYR A 661 8.90 -8.82 26.31
N PHE A 662 8.51 -7.74 26.98
CA PHE A 662 9.45 -6.81 27.60
C PHE A 662 10.28 -7.47 28.71
N ILE A 663 9.68 -8.32 29.54
CA ILE A 663 10.42 -9.12 30.53
C ILE A 663 11.47 -10.01 29.84
N SER A 664 11.11 -10.62 28.70
CA SER A 664 11.98 -11.57 28.00
C SER A 664 13.23 -10.97 27.32
N ILE A 665 13.29 -9.64 27.21
CA ILE A 665 14.37 -8.89 26.55
C ILE A 665 15.25 -8.12 27.53
N GLN A 666 15.03 -8.32 28.84
CA GLN A 666 15.91 -7.80 29.89
C GLN A 666 17.25 -8.51 29.95
#